data_AF-A0A4U0NQQ9-F1
#
_entry.id   AF-A0A4U0NQQ9-F1
#
_cell.length_a   1.000
_cell.length_b   1.000
_cell.length_c   1.000
_cell.angle_alpha   90.00
_cell.angle_beta   90.00
_cell.angle_gamma   90.00
#
_symmetry.space_group_name_H-M   'P 1'
#
loop_
_entity.id
_entity.type
_entity.pdbx_description
1 polymer ?
#
loop_
_entity_poly.entity_id
_entity_poly.type
_entity_poly.pdbx_seq_one_letter_code
_entity_poly.pdbx_strand_id
1 'polypeptide(L)'
;MRVPAPAASRAVLIGVGSYTHPDLAPLPAAETGASRLATLLGDPTIWGLPAGHVSVLPADATAEDVLGAVRDAAQGATDSLVVYFAGHGLRDREERLFLALKGADADYPQIGTLSYRVLRDVLRQVGYRARRRVTVLDCCYSGLAGSMSATGDPTRSELARALDEPERTDGAPIMGPTVGITGHEDDYGDCILTSAPPTQRSFATPGAPFPDFTGELIDVLEHGITNAGETISLDDVWRRARNRLRERGSPEPQQFTQNAVARHIRLRNRSHGQEVRTLESRFHGAQELGRAGDPAGAVAGFSDLVVDLERVLGPDHHTTLVGRYELALWRGRAGDPAAAVHGLTEVVRDLKGALGDDDAETLTGRQSLALWRHIAGDAAGAAADFADLVPALQRVLGPDHPDTLTSRQNLVSLRGEHDPAAALVDLADLVPVLQRVLGPDHPDTLTSRQNLAVLRGEAGDPVAAVRELAEVLSARRKALGSDGPDDPDHPDDPDTLTNRFMLARWRGKAGDPAAAVRVLAEVLSDRQRVLGPDHRGTLTNRQELALWRGEAGDPAAAVRELAEVLSDRRRVLGPDHRDTLINRHELARWRGMAGDPAAAAEEFAALLADVERVLGPNSPTTLTTRHELARWRGEAGDPAAAVRGLAEVLSVRLRVLGPDHRDTLTNWYELARWGVEQWPASRSGFERGAPSLVRAIAVGADWR
;
A
#
# COMPACT_ATOMS: atom_id res chain seq x y z
N MET A 1 -26.24 -5.31 2.82
CA MET A 1 -27.50 -6.03 2.49
C MET A 1 -27.51 -6.30 0.98
N ARG A 2 -27.95 -7.48 0.54
CA ARG A 2 -27.81 -7.94 -0.85
C ARG A 2 -29.00 -7.53 -1.73
N VAL A 3 -28.74 -7.35 -3.02
CA VAL A 3 -29.76 -7.21 -4.08
C VAL A 3 -30.60 -8.50 -4.14
N PRO A 4 -31.93 -8.44 -4.33
CA PRO A 4 -32.77 -9.62 -4.48
C PRO A 4 -32.26 -10.56 -5.58
N ALA A 5 -32.35 -11.86 -5.34
CA ALA A 5 -31.81 -12.92 -6.18
C ALA A 5 -32.46 -12.92 -7.58
N PRO A 6 -31.72 -12.55 -8.65
CA PRO A 6 -32.33 -12.35 -9.97
C PRO A 6 -32.98 -13.61 -10.57
N ALA A 7 -32.44 -14.80 -10.27
CA ALA A 7 -33.00 -16.07 -10.70
C ALA A 7 -34.34 -16.41 -10.02
N ALA A 8 -34.58 -15.87 -8.81
CA ALA A 8 -35.77 -16.09 -8.01
C ALA A 8 -36.80 -14.94 -8.12
N SER A 9 -36.49 -13.92 -8.92
CA SER A 9 -37.35 -12.74 -9.13
C SER A 9 -37.97 -12.74 -10.52
N ARG A 10 -39.13 -12.09 -10.66
CA ARG A 10 -39.87 -11.93 -11.92
C ARG A 10 -40.43 -10.51 -12.04
N ALA A 11 -40.58 -10.02 -13.27
CA ALA A 11 -41.20 -8.73 -13.57
C ALA A 11 -42.21 -8.83 -14.73
N VAL A 12 -43.36 -8.18 -14.60
CA VAL A 12 -44.36 -8.02 -15.65
C VAL A 12 -44.60 -6.53 -15.85
N LEU A 13 -44.41 -6.05 -17.08
CA LEU A 13 -44.45 -4.64 -17.44
C LEU A 13 -45.51 -4.42 -18.51
N ILE A 14 -46.47 -3.55 -18.21
CA ILE A 14 -47.66 -3.30 -19.03
C ILE A 14 -47.66 -1.81 -19.38
N GLY A 15 -47.37 -1.48 -20.63
CA GLY A 15 -47.46 -0.11 -21.15
C GLY A 15 -48.53 -0.04 -22.23
N VAL A 16 -49.57 0.77 -22.04
CA VAL A 16 -50.66 0.91 -23.01
C VAL A 16 -50.57 2.28 -23.68
N GLY A 17 -50.14 2.29 -24.95
CA GLY A 17 -49.88 3.52 -25.69
C GLY A 17 -50.92 3.90 -26.73
N SER A 18 -51.89 3.03 -27.02
CA SER A 18 -52.98 3.31 -27.96
C SER A 18 -54.32 2.85 -27.41
N TYR A 19 -55.38 3.59 -27.77
CA TYR A 19 -56.76 3.36 -27.32
C TYR A 19 -57.72 3.50 -28.49
N THR A 20 -58.82 2.73 -28.48
CA THR A 20 -59.85 2.80 -29.52
C THR A 20 -60.89 3.89 -29.25
N HIS A 21 -61.07 4.29 -28.00
CA HIS A 21 -62.05 5.30 -27.60
C HIS A 21 -61.51 6.73 -27.82
N PRO A 22 -62.26 7.65 -28.46
CA PRO A 22 -61.75 8.98 -28.84
C PRO A 22 -61.35 9.85 -27.64
N ASP A 23 -61.99 9.69 -26.48
CA ASP A 23 -61.69 10.47 -25.27
C ASP A 23 -60.43 9.97 -24.50
N LEU A 24 -59.86 8.85 -24.91
CA LEU A 24 -58.59 8.35 -24.38
C LEU A 24 -57.46 8.72 -25.32
N ALA A 25 -56.73 9.78 -24.98
CA ALA A 25 -55.60 10.25 -25.78
C ALA A 25 -54.50 9.16 -25.90
N PRO A 26 -53.88 8.97 -27.08
CA PRO A 26 -52.72 8.08 -27.24
C PRO A 26 -51.56 8.45 -26.30
N LEU A 27 -50.87 7.45 -25.77
CA LEU A 27 -49.77 7.60 -24.81
C LEU A 27 -48.58 6.68 -25.15
N PRO A 28 -47.94 6.81 -26.33
CA PRO A 28 -46.83 5.95 -26.76
C PRO A 28 -45.64 5.93 -25.77
N ALA A 29 -45.52 6.98 -24.95
CA ALA A 29 -44.57 7.07 -23.85
C ALA A 29 -44.70 5.92 -22.83
N ALA A 30 -45.91 5.38 -22.61
CA ALA A 30 -46.14 4.27 -21.69
C ALA A 30 -45.50 2.95 -22.19
N GLU A 31 -45.67 2.62 -23.47
CA GLU A 31 -45.04 1.46 -24.11
C GLU A 31 -43.50 1.58 -24.12
N THR A 32 -43.02 2.78 -24.43
CA THR A 32 -41.59 3.11 -24.45
C THR A 32 -40.99 2.98 -23.04
N GLY A 33 -41.70 3.47 -22.02
CA GLY A 33 -41.30 3.38 -20.61
C GLY A 33 -41.26 1.94 -20.10
N ALA A 34 -42.29 1.13 -20.38
CA ALA A 34 -42.31 -0.29 -20.04
C ALA A 34 -41.11 -1.04 -20.65
N SER A 35 -40.83 -0.81 -21.93
CA SER A 35 -39.71 -1.45 -22.65
C SER A 35 -38.35 -1.02 -22.06
N ARG A 36 -38.21 0.26 -21.69
CA ARG A 36 -36.98 0.76 -21.09
C ARG A 36 -36.76 0.21 -19.68
N LEU A 37 -37.79 0.17 -18.84
CA LEU A 37 -37.71 -0.47 -17.52
C LEU A 37 -37.35 -1.95 -17.63
N ALA A 38 -37.87 -2.67 -18.62
CA ALA A 38 -37.49 -4.06 -18.89
C ALA A 38 -35.98 -4.20 -19.11
N THR A 39 -35.42 -3.32 -19.95
CA THR A 39 -33.99 -3.29 -20.25
C THR A 39 -33.17 -3.04 -18.98
N LEU A 40 -33.59 -2.07 -18.16
CA LEU A 40 -32.88 -1.70 -16.93
C LEU A 40 -32.97 -2.78 -15.84
N LEU A 41 -34.11 -3.44 -15.69
CA LEU A 41 -34.26 -4.57 -14.76
C LEU A 41 -33.43 -5.79 -15.20
N GLY A 42 -33.25 -5.99 -16.50
CA GLY A 42 -32.36 -7.01 -17.06
C GLY A 42 -30.87 -6.68 -16.99
N ASP A 43 -30.50 -5.41 -16.75
CA ASP A 43 -29.10 -4.97 -16.73
C ASP A 43 -28.38 -5.47 -15.45
N PRO A 44 -27.27 -6.23 -15.58
CA PRO A 44 -26.52 -6.73 -14.43
C PRO A 44 -25.95 -5.63 -13.53
N THR A 45 -25.76 -4.41 -14.05
CA THR A 45 -25.31 -3.25 -13.27
C THR A 45 -26.38 -2.64 -12.38
N ILE A 46 -27.64 -3.09 -12.49
CA ILE A 46 -28.78 -2.66 -11.66
C ILE A 46 -29.37 -3.85 -10.89
N TRP A 47 -29.93 -4.83 -11.59
CA TRP A 47 -30.53 -6.03 -10.96
C TRP A 47 -30.03 -7.30 -11.65
N GLY A 48 -30.18 -7.38 -12.98
CA GLY A 48 -29.71 -8.50 -13.78
C GLY A 48 -30.72 -9.64 -13.89
N LEU A 49 -32.01 -9.31 -14.00
CA LEU A 49 -33.05 -10.32 -14.20
C LEU A 49 -32.80 -11.08 -15.53
N PRO A 50 -32.86 -12.42 -15.54
CA PRO A 50 -32.77 -13.20 -16.77
C PRO A 50 -33.82 -12.77 -17.80
N ALA A 51 -33.52 -12.87 -19.10
CA ALA A 51 -34.42 -12.42 -20.17
C ALA A 51 -35.83 -13.07 -20.07
N GLY A 52 -35.93 -14.35 -19.70
CA GLY A 52 -37.22 -15.04 -19.50
C GLY A 52 -37.97 -14.67 -18.21
N HIS A 53 -37.39 -13.82 -17.36
CA HIS A 53 -37.97 -13.38 -16.09
C HIS A 53 -38.54 -11.97 -16.14
N VAL A 54 -38.43 -11.30 -17.29
CA VAL A 54 -38.99 -9.96 -17.54
C VAL A 54 -39.94 -10.06 -18.73
N SER A 55 -41.23 -9.89 -18.48
CA SER A 55 -42.27 -9.94 -19.51
C SER A 55 -42.79 -8.54 -19.79
N VAL A 56 -42.62 -8.06 -21.03
CA VAL A 56 -43.27 -6.84 -21.52
C VAL A 56 -44.46 -7.28 -22.36
N LEU A 57 -45.67 -6.89 -21.96
CA LEU A 57 -46.87 -7.27 -22.70
C LEU A 57 -47.09 -6.35 -23.91
N PRO A 58 -47.64 -6.90 -25.01
CA PRO A 58 -47.92 -6.11 -26.20
C PRO A 58 -49.06 -5.10 -25.95
N ALA A 59 -49.09 -4.03 -26.73
CA ALA A 59 -50.04 -2.94 -26.59
C ALA A 59 -51.52 -3.35 -26.73
N ASP A 60 -51.79 -4.48 -27.37
CA ASP A 60 -53.13 -5.05 -27.58
C ASP A 60 -53.49 -6.18 -26.61
N ALA A 61 -52.68 -6.41 -25.57
CA ALA A 61 -52.96 -7.41 -24.53
C ALA A 61 -54.34 -7.18 -23.89
N THR A 62 -55.10 -8.27 -23.73
CA THR A 62 -56.39 -8.24 -23.04
C THR A 62 -56.22 -8.32 -21.52
N ALA A 63 -57.31 -8.15 -20.77
CA ALA A 63 -57.29 -8.33 -19.33
C ALA A 63 -56.91 -9.78 -18.95
N GLU A 64 -57.34 -10.77 -19.73
CA GLU A 64 -56.95 -12.18 -19.55
C GLU A 64 -55.45 -12.40 -19.79
N ASP A 65 -54.87 -11.78 -20.82
CA ASP A 65 -53.43 -11.88 -21.10
C ASP A 65 -52.60 -11.29 -19.95
N VAL A 66 -53.01 -10.12 -19.45
CA VAL A 66 -52.36 -9.45 -18.31
C VAL A 66 -52.43 -10.31 -17.05
N LEU A 67 -53.64 -10.79 -16.70
CA LEU A 67 -53.83 -11.62 -15.51
C LEU A 67 -53.10 -12.97 -15.63
N GLY A 68 -53.06 -13.56 -16.82
CA GLY A 68 -52.31 -14.79 -17.10
C GLY A 68 -50.80 -14.60 -16.90
N ALA A 69 -50.22 -13.54 -17.47
CA ALA A 69 -48.81 -13.24 -17.32
C ALA A 69 -48.42 -12.94 -15.86
N VAL A 70 -49.25 -12.18 -15.14
CA VAL A 70 -49.03 -11.87 -13.71
C VAL A 70 -49.15 -13.13 -12.85
N ARG A 71 -50.11 -14.01 -13.13
CA ARG A 71 -50.25 -15.31 -12.46
C ARG A 71 -48.99 -16.16 -12.66
N ASP A 72 -48.53 -16.30 -13.89
CA ASP A 72 -47.37 -17.14 -14.20
C ASP A 72 -46.08 -16.60 -13.57
N ALA A 73 -45.90 -15.27 -13.59
CA ALA A 73 -44.80 -14.61 -12.90
C ALA A 73 -44.88 -14.77 -11.37
N ALA A 74 -46.07 -14.67 -10.79
CA ALA A 74 -46.28 -14.84 -9.35
C ALA A 74 -46.05 -16.28 -8.87
N GLN A 75 -46.39 -17.27 -9.70
CA GLN A 75 -46.08 -18.69 -9.46
C GLN A 75 -44.57 -18.95 -9.49
N GLY A 76 -43.85 -18.31 -10.41
CA GLY A 76 -42.41 -18.52 -10.61
C GLY A 76 -41.50 -17.70 -9.68
N ALA A 77 -42.00 -16.65 -9.04
CA ALA A 77 -41.22 -15.78 -8.17
C ALA A 77 -41.21 -16.29 -6.72
N THR A 78 -40.02 -16.48 -6.16
CA THR A 78 -39.83 -16.85 -4.75
C THR A 78 -39.16 -15.75 -3.93
N ASP A 79 -38.45 -14.82 -4.57
CA ASP A 79 -37.80 -13.71 -3.86
C ASP A 79 -38.50 -12.37 -4.08
N SER A 80 -38.69 -11.95 -5.33
CA SER A 80 -39.37 -10.67 -5.62
C SER A 80 -40.18 -10.71 -6.91
N LEU A 81 -41.36 -10.10 -6.88
CA LEU A 81 -42.24 -9.93 -8.02
C LEU A 81 -42.49 -8.44 -8.24
N VAL A 82 -42.29 -7.97 -9.47
CA VAL A 82 -42.58 -6.59 -9.87
C VAL A 82 -43.70 -6.59 -10.91
N VAL A 83 -44.76 -5.83 -10.68
CA VAL A 83 -45.79 -5.55 -11.69
C VAL A 83 -45.83 -4.05 -11.93
N TYR A 84 -45.68 -3.65 -13.17
CA TYR A 84 -45.72 -2.25 -13.60
C TYR A 84 -46.86 -2.06 -14.58
N PHE A 85 -47.64 -1.00 -14.38
CA PHE A 85 -48.65 -0.55 -15.32
C PHE A 85 -48.46 0.94 -15.60
N ALA A 86 -48.48 1.31 -16.88
CA ALA A 86 -48.59 2.69 -17.33
C ALA A 86 -49.63 2.85 -18.44
N GLY A 87 -50.47 3.88 -18.30
CA GLY A 87 -51.60 4.11 -19.19
C GLY A 87 -52.66 5.01 -18.54
N HIS A 88 -53.87 5.04 -19.10
CA HIS A 88 -54.98 5.74 -18.46
C HIS A 88 -55.54 4.94 -17.27
N GLY A 89 -55.93 5.67 -16.23
CA GLY A 89 -56.64 5.13 -15.08
C GLY A 89 -58.06 5.71 -15.05
N LEU A 90 -59.04 4.83 -14.97
CA LEU A 90 -60.46 5.17 -14.88
C LEU A 90 -60.96 4.85 -13.47
N ARG A 91 -61.98 5.58 -13.03
CA ARG A 91 -62.67 5.31 -11.76
C ARG A 91 -64.17 5.33 -11.97
N ASP A 92 -64.86 4.46 -11.25
CA ASP A 92 -66.32 4.47 -11.22
C ASP A 92 -66.87 5.34 -10.08
N ARG A 93 -68.19 5.31 -9.90
CA ARG A 93 -68.89 6.07 -8.85
C ARG A 93 -68.57 5.56 -7.44
N GLU A 94 -68.13 4.33 -7.32
CA GLU A 94 -67.69 3.73 -6.05
C GLU A 94 -66.19 3.95 -5.77
N GLU A 95 -65.53 4.82 -6.54
CA GLU A 95 -64.11 5.15 -6.42
C GLU A 95 -63.20 3.91 -6.56
N ARG A 96 -63.63 2.92 -7.36
CA ARG A 96 -62.81 1.75 -7.72
C ARG A 96 -61.90 2.07 -8.90
N LEU A 97 -60.64 1.68 -8.82
CA LEU A 97 -59.64 1.90 -9.87
C LEU A 97 -59.70 0.81 -10.96
N PHE A 98 -59.77 1.26 -12.22
CA PHE A 98 -59.70 0.44 -13.43
C PHE A 98 -58.53 0.92 -14.31
N LEU A 99 -57.70 -0.02 -14.73
CA LEU A 99 -56.53 0.22 -15.59
C LEU A 99 -56.97 0.08 -17.05
N ALA A 100 -56.88 1.15 -17.83
CA ALA A 100 -57.38 1.15 -19.21
C ALA A 100 -56.47 0.32 -20.13
N LEU A 101 -57.05 -0.61 -20.89
CA LEU A 101 -56.38 -1.33 -21.97
C LEU A 101 -56.82 -0.74 -23.31
N LYS A 102 -56.30 -1.28 -24.43
CA LYS A 102 -56.55 -0.73 -25.78
C LYS A 102 -58.03 -0.54 -26.12
N GLY A 103 -58.87 -1.48 -25.68
CA GLY A 103 -60.32 -1.47 -25.91
C GLY A 103 -61.15 -0.73 -24.84
N ALA A 104 -60.51 0.02 -23.94
CA ALA A 104 -61.18 0.69 -22.84
C ALA A 104 -62.19 1.72 -23.31
N ASP A 105 -63.36 1.73 -22.68
CA ASP A 105 -64.40 2.73 -22.86
C ASP A 105 -64.30 3.79 -21.75
N ALA A 106 -64.22 5.07 -22.12
CA ALA A 106 -64.05 6.16 -21.15
C ALA A 106 -65.32 6.43 -20.34
N ASP A 107 -66.49 6.14 -20.90
CA ASP A 107 -67.81 6.36 -20.29
C ASP A 107 -68.22 5.18 -19.40
N TYR A 108 -67.75 3.97 -19.73
CA TYR A 108 -68.04 2.73 -19.00
C TYR A 108 -66.75 2.04 -18.54
N PRO A 109 -66.20 2.41 -17.35
CA PRO A 109 -64.93 1.89 -16.84
C PRO A 109 -64.82 0.37 -16.71
N GLN A 110 -65.90 -0.39 -16.83
CA GLN A 110 -65.93 -1.85 -16.78
C GLN A 110 -65.64 -2.52 -18.13
N ILE A 111 -65.66 -1.77 -19.24
CA ILE A 111 -65.47 -2.30 -20.60
C ILE A 111 -64.03 -2.06 -21.04
N GLY A 112 -63.34 -3.13 -21.44
CA GLY A 112 -61.98 -3.05 -21.99
C GLY A 112 -60.91 -2.57 -21.01
N THR A 113 -61.15 -2.73 -19.70
CA THR A 113 -60.21 -2.36 -18.62
C THR A 113 -59.85 -3.56 -17.76
N LEU A 114 -58.83 -3.39 -16.91
CA LEU A 114 -58.47 -4.33 -15.86
C LEU A 114 -58.76 -3.71 -14.48
N SER A 115 -59.62 -4.34 -13.68
CA SER A 115 -59.83 -3.91 -12.30
C SER A 115 -58.57 -4.10 -11.46
N TYR A 116 -58.09 -3.04 -10.79
CA TYR A 116 -56.93 -3.15 -9.91
C TYR A 116 -57.17 -4.14 -8.75
N ARG A 117 -58.42 -4.24 -8.26
CA ARG A 117 -58.79 -5.22 -7.23
C ARG A 117 -58.51 -6.64 -7.70
N VAL A 118 -58.92 -6.98 -8.92
CA VAL A 118 -58.72 -8.31 -9.50
C VAL A 118 -57.23 -8.60 -9.68
N LEU A 119 -56.46 -7.63 -10.20
CA LEU A 119 -55.01 -7.75 -10.32
C LEU A 119 -54.33 -8.02 -8.97
N ARG A 120 -54.69 -7.24 -7.95
CA ARG A 120 -54.17 -7.39 -6.58
C ARG A 120 -54.53 -8.76 -5.99
N ASP A 121 -55.77 -9.22 -6.18
CA ASP A 121 -56.23 -10.51 -5.65
C ASP A 121 -55.45 -11.67 -6.29
N VAL A 122 -55.08 -11.57 -7.59
CA VAL A 122 -54.15 -12.52 -8.23
C VAL A 122 -52.75 -12.45 -7.62
N LEU A 123 -52.19 -11.25 -7.41
CA LEU A 123 -50.87 -11.08 -6.80
C LEU A 123 -50.76 -11.68 -5.38
N ARG A 124 -51.89 -11.71 -4.66
CA ARG A 124 -52.00 -12.17 -3.27
C ARG A 124 -52.57 -13.58 -3.15
N GLN A 125 -52.73 -14.31 -4.26
CA GLN A 125 -53.33 -15.64 -4.23
C GLN A 125 -52.53 -16.59 -3.30
N VAL A 126 -53.27 -17.36 -2.51
CA VAL A 126 -52.70 -18.33 -1.57
C VAL A 126 -51.84 -19.34 -2.34
N GLY A 127 -50.61 -19.56 -1.86
CA GLY A 127 -49.65 -20.48 -2.46
C GLY A 127 -48.53 -19.82 -3.27
N TYR A 128 -48.63 -18.51 -3.57
CA TYR A 128 -47.53 -17.77 -4.19
C TYR A 128 -46.47 -17.38 -3.16
N ARG A 129 -45.20 -17.59 -3.49
CA ARG A 129 -44.08 -17.59 -2.54
C ARG A 129 -43.17 -16.36 -2.60
N ALA A 130 -43.48 -15.38 -3.44
CA ALA A 130 -42.66 -14.17 -3.56
C ALA A 130 -42.62 -13.43 -2.21
N ARG A 131 -41.42 -13.32 -1.61
CA ARG A 131 -41.25 -12.59 -0.34
C ARG A 131 -41.62 -11.12 -0.49
N ARG A 132 -41.29 -10.50 -1.63
CA ARG A 132 -41.48 -9.06 -1.86
C ARG A 132 -42.29 -8.81 -3.13
N ARG A 133 -43.42 -8.12 -3.02
CA ARG A 133 -44.28 -7.81 -4.18
C ARG A 133 -44.32 -6.30 -4.38
N VAL A 134 -43.90 -5.85 -5.55
CA VAL A 134 -43.90 -4.44 -5.94
C VAL A 134 -44.94 -4.23 -7.02
N THR A 135 -45.85 -3.29 -6.81
CA THR A 135 -46.77 -2.82 -7.84
C THR A 135 -46.50 -1.34 -8.12
N VAL A 136 -46.23 -0.99 -9.37
CA VAL A 136 -46.01 0.39 -9.80
C VAL A 136 -47.14 0.78 -10.74
N LEU A 137 -47.91 1.80 -10.35
CA LEU A 137 -49.07 2.28 -11.10
C LEU A 137 -48.84 3.71 -11.57
N ASP A 138 -48.49 3.86 -12.85
CA ASP A 138 -48.36 5.15 -13.51
C ASP A 138 -49.61 5.47 -14.34
N CYS A 139 -50.69 5.84 -13.64
CA CYS A 139 -51.96 6.16 -14.27
C CYS A 139 -52.75 7.17 -13.41
N CYS A 140 -53.76 7.80 -14.03
CA CYS A 140 -54.68 8.70 -13.33
C CYS A 140 -55.36 8.02 -12.14
N TYR A 141 -55.55 8.77 -11.04
CA TYR A 141 -56.21 8.29 -9.82
C TYR A 141 -55.54 7.07 -9.16
N SER A 142 -54.29 6.75 -9.51
CA SER A 142 -53.57 5.58 -9.03
C SER A 142 -53.47 5.49 -7.51
N GLY A 143 -53.49 6.62 -6.79
CA GLY A 143 -53.55 6.67 -5.32
C GLY A 143 -54.76 5.96 -4.70
N LEU A 144 -55.85 5.72 -5.44
CA LEU A 144 -56.99 4.89 -4.99
C LEU A 144 -56.56 3.45 -4.68
N ALA A 145 -55.46 2.97 -5.25
CA ALA A 145 -54.89 1.66 -4.92
C ALA A 145 -54.55 1.52 -3.43
N GLY A 146 -54.20 2.63 -2.75
CA GLY A 146 -53.86 2.62 -1.32
C GLY A 146 -55.05 2.30 -0.42
N SER A 147 -56.19 2.95 -0.63
CA SER A 147 -57.42 2.69 0.16
C SER A 147 -57.96 1.29 -0.10
N MET A 148 -57.82 0.80 -1.34
CA MET A 148 -58.18 -0.57 -1.69
C MET A 148 -57.27 -1.58 -0.98
N SER A 149 -56.01 -1.23 -0.68
CA SER A 149 -55.05 -2.15 -0.05
C SER A 149 -55.23 -2.33 1.46
N ALA A 150 -56.04 -1.49 2.13
CA ALA A 150 -56.20 -1.51 3.59
C ALA A 150 -57.16 -2.59 4.14
N THR A 151 -57.88 -3.35 3.29
CA THR A 151 -58.88 -4.34 3.72
C THR A 151 -58.45 -5.77 3.37
N GLY A 152 -58.27 -6.62 4.39
CA GLY A 152 -57.91 -8.04 4.23
C GLY A 152 -56.42 -8.32 4.04
N ASP A 153 -55.53 -7.49 4.60
CA ASP A 153 -54.08 -7.71 4.53
C ASP A 153 -53.67 -8.96 5.31
N PRO A 154 -52.92 -9.89 4.69
CA PRO A 154 -52.40 -11.05 5.41
C PRO A 154 -51.43 -10.57 6.48
N THR A 155 -51.70 -10.97 7.71
CA THR A 155 -50.85 -10.73 8.88
C THR A 155 -49.47 -11.34 8.65
N ARG A 156 -48.46 -10.82 9.36
CA ARG A 156 -47.10 -11.40 9.39
C ARG A 156 -47.11 -12.92 9.57
N SER A 157 -47.95 -13.42 10.46
CA SER A 157 -48.11 -14.85 10.73
C SER A 157 -48.68 -15.64 9.54
N GLU A 158 -49.56 -15.05 8.74
CA GLU A 158 -50.12 -15.69 7.54
C GLU A 158 -49.08 -15.77 6.41
N LEU A 159 -48.24 -14.76 6.26
CA LEU A 159 -47.14 -14.77 5.29
C LEU A 159 -46.03 -15.75 5.70
N ALA A 160 -45.69 -15.82 6.99
CA ALA A 160 -44.74 -16.79 7.52
C ALA A 160 -45.19 -18.25 7.30
N ARG A 161 -46.48 -18.55 7.53
CA ARG A 161 -47.05 -19.88 7.23
C ARG A 161 -47.00 -20.23 5.74
N ALA A 162 -47.24 -19.26 4.85
CA ALA A 162 -47.17 -19.48 3.40
C ALA A 162 -45.73 -19.78 2.92
N LEU A 163 -44.73 -19.38 3.69
CA LEU A 163 -43.30 -19.55 3.40
C LEU A 163 -42.67 -20.74 4.14
N ASP A 164 -43.45 -21.54 4.88
CA ASP A 164 -42.97 -22.62 5.76
C ASP A 164 -41.95 -22.15 6.83
N GLU A 165 -42.05 -20.89 7.30
CA GLU A 165 -41.23 -20.39 8.40
C GLU A 165 -41.87 -20.74 9.77
N PRO A 166 -41.09 -21.20 10.78
CA PRO A 166 -41.64 -21.60 12.07
C PRO A 166 -42.26 -20.40 12.80
N GLU A 167 -43.49 -20.57 13.31
CA GLU A 167 -44.18 -19.55 14.10
C GLU A 167 -43.36 -19.18 15.34
N ARG A 168 -43.07 -17.88 15.50
CA ARG A 168 -42.44 -17.38 16.72
C ARG A 168 -43.51 -17.32 17.81
N THR A 169 -43.46 -18.24 18.77
CA THR A 169 -44.24 -18.13 20.01
C THR A 169 -43.65 -16.99 20.84
N ASP A 170 -44.35 -15.86 20.90
CA ASP A 170 -43.99 -14.72 21.73
C ASP A 170 -43.99 -15.13 23.22
N GLY A 171 -42.83 -15.03 23.90
CA GLY A 171 -42.81 -15.22 25.37
C GLY A 171 -41.51 -15.56 26.11
N ALA A 172 -40.29 -15.36 25.59
CA ALA A 172 -39.07 -15.53 26.40
C ALA A 172 -38.11 -14.34 26.29
N PRO A 173 -37.68 -13.71 27.41
CA PRO A 173 -36.68 -12.64 27.38
C PRO A 173 -35.29 -13.24 27.19
N ILE A 174 -34.48 -12.63 26.31
CA ILE A 174 -33.08 -13.01 26.11
C ILE A 174 -32.24 -12.40 27.24
N MET A 175 -31.69 -13.26 28.11
CA MET A 175 -30.61 -12.94 29.03
C MET A 175 -29.28 -13.42 28.42
N GLY A 176 -28.49 -12.49 27.88
CA GLY A 176 -27.15 -12.71 27.30
C GLY A 176 -26.57 -11.41 26.74
N PRO A 177 -25.24 -11.20 26.77
CA PRO A 177 -24.64 -9.88 26.66
C PRO A 177 -24.80 -9.30 25.24
N THR A 178 -25.25 -8.05 25.20
CA THR A 178 -25.63 -7.27 24.02
C THR A 178 -24.45 -7.04 23.06
N VAL A 179 -24.32 -7.91 22.07
CA VAL A 179 -23.64 -7.61 20.80
C VAL A 179 -24.71 -7.62 19.70
N GLY A 180 -24.83 -6.51 18.98
CA GLY A 180 -25.99 -6.15 18.15
C GLY A 180 -26.42 -7.19 17.12
N ILE A 181 -27.52 -7.89 17.41
CA ILE A 181 -28.33 -8.62 16.43
C ILE A 181 -29.68 -7.91 16.34
N THR A 182 -29.74 -6.83 15.55
CA THR A 182 -30.98 -6.25 15.03
C THR A 182 -31.07 -6.67 13.55
N GLY A 183 -31.56 -7.87 13.26
CA GLY A 183 -31.31 -8.48 11.93
C GLY A 183 -32.37 -9.44 11.36
N HIS A 184 -33.56 -9.55 11.93
CA HIS A 184 -34.68 -10.30 11.32
C HIS A 184 -36.03 -9.62 11.57
N GLU A 185 -36.11 -8.35 11.18
CA GLU A 185 -37.35 -7.57 11.16
C GLU A 185 -37.85 -7.49 9.70
N ASP A 186 -38.97 -8.16 9.41
CA ASP A 186 -39.95 -7.77 8.39
C ASP A 186 -39.49 -7.67 6.90
N ASP A 187 -38.75 -8.66 6.38
CA ASP A 187 -38.21 -8.61 5.00
C ASP A 187 -39.20 -8.96 3.87
N TYR A 188 -40.47 -9.19 4.19
CA TYR A 188 -41.53 -9.62 3.27
C TYR A 188 -42.77 -8.73 3.35
N GLY A 189 -43.45 -8.54 2.22
CA GLY A 189 -44.66 -7.72 2.14
C GLY A 189 -44.86 -7.06 0.78
N ASP A 190 -45.91 -6.23 0.72
CA ASP A 190 -46.30 -5.51 -0.49
C ASP A 190 -45.82 -4.06 -0.45
N CYS A 191 -45.34 -3.58 -1.60
CA CYS A 191 -45.04 -2.17 -1.85
C CYS A 191 -45.78 -1.71 -3.11
N ILE A 192 -46.61 -0.68 -2.97
CA ILE A 192 -47.33 -0.06 -4.08
C ILE A 192 -46.81 1.36 -4.26
N LEU A 193 -46.33 1.66 -5.45
CA LEU A 193 -45.92 3.00 -5.86
C LEU A 193 -46.94 3.55 -6.86
N THR A 194 -47.43 4.76 -6.62
CA THR A 194 -48.43 5.40 -7.49
C THR A 194 -47.92 6.73 -8.00
N SER A 195 -48.21 7.09 -9.25
CA SER A 195 -47.75 8.34 -9.84
C SER A 195 -48.54 9.57 -9.41
N ALA A 196 -49.76 9.40 -8.91
CA ALA A 196 -50.63 10.51 -8.51
C ALA A 196 -51.43 10.21 -7.24
N PRO A 197 -51.92 11.26 -6.55
CA PRO A 197 -52.90 11.12 -5.49
C PRO A 197 -54.26 10.56 -5.95
N PRO A 198 -55.10 10.06 -5.03
CA PRO A 198 -56.43 9.53 -5.35
C PRO A 198 -57.35 10.51 -6.09
N THR A 199 -57.11 11.82 -5.92
CA THR A 199 -57.96 12.90 -6.43
C THR A 199 -57.42 13.60 -7.67
N GLN A 200 -56.23 13.21 -8.15
CA GLN A 200 -55.55 13.89 -9.25
C GLN A 200 -55.27 12.95 -10.42
N ARG A 201 -55.15 13.53 -11.62
CA ARG A 201 -54.72 12.83 -12.83
C ARG A 201 -53.20 12.72 -12.83
N SER A 202 -52.68 11.59 -13.34
CA SER A 202 -51.25 11.48 -13.65
C SER A 202 -50.96 12.37 -14.86
N PHE A 203 -49.71 12.84 -14.95
CA PHE A 203 -49.28 13.76 -15.98
C PHE A 203 -48.20 13.11 -16.84
N ALA A 204 -48.32 13.30 -18.15
CA ALA A 204 -47.27 13.01 -19.10
C ALA A 204 -47.01 14.28 -19.89
N THR A 205 -45.81 14.84 -19.73
CA THR A 205 -45.42 16.06 -20.44
C THR A 205 -45.48 15.82 -21.96
N PRO A 206 -46.19 16.67 -22.74
CA PRO A 206 -46.30 16.48 -24.19
C PRO A 206 -44.93 16.39 -24.86
N GLY A 207 -44.69 15.32 -25.63
CA GLY A 207 -43.42 15.08 -26.32
C GLY A 207 -42.31 14.48 -25.46
N ALA A 208 -42.54 14.24 -24.16
CA ALA A 208 -41.58 13.53 -23.32
C ALA A 208 -41.49 12.04 -23.73
N PRO A 209 -40.31 11.41 -23.57
CA PRO A 209 -40.10 10.00 -23.95
C PRO A 209 -40.86 9.02 -23.05
N PHE A 210 -41.17 9.42 -21.81
CA PHE A 210 -41.82 8.61 -20.78
C PHE A 210 -42.87 9.44 -20.01
N PRO A 211 -43.88 8.82 -19.40
CA PRO A 211 -44.70 9.47 -18.38
C PRO A 211 -43.81 10.03 -17.26
N ASP A 212 -44.18 11.15 -16.64
CA ASP A 212 -43.29 11.90 -15.74
C ASP A 212 -42.74 11.03 -14.59
N PHE A 213 -43.61 10.26 -13.93
CA PHE A 213 -43.18 9.38 -12.82
C PHE A 213 -42.29 8.24 -13.29
N THR A 214 -42.68 7.54 -14.35
CA THR A 214 -41.85 6.53 -15.01
C THR A 214 -40.49 7.08 -15.43
N GLY A 215 -40.45 8.28 -16.00
CA GLY A 215 -39.22 8.96 -16.41
C GLY A 215 -38.27 9.21 -15.25
N GLU A 216 -38.78 9.62 -14.09
CA GLU A 216 -37.96 9.79 -12.89
C GLU A 216 -37.47 8.47 -12.30
N LEU A 217 -38.28 7.40 -12.34
CA LEU A 217 -37.81 6.07 -11.95
C LEU A 217 -36.69 5.58 -12.88
N ILE A 218 -36.86 5.73 -14.19
CA ILE A 218 -35.84 5.40 -15.21
C ILE A 218 -34.56 6.21 -14.95
N ASP A 219 -34.65 7.52 -14.74
CA ASP A 219 -33.47 8.36 -14.51
C ASP A 219 -32.66 7.92 -13.29
N VAL A 220 -33.34 7.59 -12.17
CA VAL A 220 -32.66 7.13 -10.96
C VAL A 220 -32.02 5.75 -11.16
N LEU A 221 -32.69 4.84 -11.88
CA LEU A 221 -32.09 3.54 -12.21
C LEU A 221 -30.90 3.68 -13.17
N GLU A 222 -30.98 4.63 -14.10
CA GLU A 222 -29.95 4.86 -15.10
C GLU A 222 -28.70 5.50 -14.55
N HIS A 223 -28.85 6.52 -13.72
CA HIS A 223 -27.74 7.33 -13.23
C HIS A 223 -27.34 6.96 -11.80
N GLY A 224 -28.25 6.34 -11.04
CA GLY A 224 -28.04 6.05 -9.63
C GLY A 224 -28.24 7.27 -8.73
N ILE A 225 -27.83 7.13 -7.47
CA ILE A 225 -27.85 8.21 -6.48
C ILE A 225 -26.44 8.39 -5.95
N THR A 226 -25.86 9.57 -6.19
CA THR A 226 -24.51 9.93 -5.72
C THR A 226 -24.42 9.82 -4.20
N ASN A 227 -23.30 9.29 -3.69
CA ASN A 227 -23.06 9.08 -2.25
C ASN A 227 -24.04 8.13 -1.53
N ALA A 228 -24.87 7.36 -2.24
CA ALA A 228 -25.80 6.40 -1.61
C ALA A 228 -25.20 5.00 -1.39
N GLY A 229 -23.88 4.85 -1.60
CA GLY A 229 -23.16 3.57 -1.47
C GLY A 229 -23.44 2.59 -2.62
N GLU A 230 -23.00 1.35 -2.45
CA GLU A 230 -23.05 0.29 -3.49
C GLU A 230 -24.47 -0.05 -3.95
N THR A 231 -25.46 0.06 -3.06
CA THR A 231 -26.85 -0.30 -3.36
C THR A 231 -27.82 0.76 -2.88
N ILE A 232 -28.84 1.06 -3.70
CA ILE A 232 -29.96 1.95 -3.37
C ILE A 232 -31.22 1.12 -3.14
N SER A 233 -32.03 1.49 -2.15
CA SER A 233 -33.32 0.82 -1.92
C SER A 233 -34.42 1.38 -2.82
N LEU A 234 -35.50 0.63 -3.02
CA LEU A 234 -36.69 1.11 -3.71
C LEU A 234 -37.27 2.36 -3.04
N ASP A 235 -37.15 2.44 -1.71
CA ASP A 235 -37.50 3.63 -0.93
C ASP A 235 -36.64 4.86 -1.28
N ASP A 236 -35.34 4.68 -1.50
CA ASP A 236 -34.45 5.76 -1.96
C ASP A 236 -34.82 6.21 -3.38
N VAL A 237 -35.13 5.25 -4.26
CA VAL A 237 -35.58 5.51 -5.64
C VAL A 237 -36.87 6.35 -5.63
N TRP A 238 -37.87 5.94 -4.85
CA TRP A 238 -39.12 6.67 -4.74
C TRP A 238 -38.94 8.06 -4.13
N ARG A 239 -38.16 8.20 -3.04
CA ARG A 239 -37.91 9.51 -2.42
C ARG A 239 -37.25 10.47 -3.41
N ARG A 240 -36.29 9.99 -4.19
CA ARG A 240 -35.61 10.79 -5.21
C ARG A 240 -36.57 11.23 -6.33
N ALA A 241 -37.38 10.31 -6.85
CA ALA A 241 -38.38 10.62 -7.88
C ALA A 241 -39.44 11.61 -7.35
N ARG A 242 -39.98 11.39 -6.15
CA ARG A 242 -40.95 12.27 -5.50
C ARG A 242 -40.43 13.69 -5.34
N ASN A 243 -39.20 13.86 -4.84
CA ASN A 243 -38.63 15.19 -4.64
C ASN A 243 -38.53 15.97 -5.96
N ARG A 244 -38.05 15.33 -7.03
CA ARG A 244 -37.93 15.97 -8.35
C ARG A 244 -39.28 16.30 -8.98
N LEU A 245 -40.29 15.44 -8.84
CA LEU A 245 -41.65 15.73 -9.32
C LEU A 245 -42.26 16.91 -8.56
N ARG A 246 -42.08 16.97 -7.23
CA ARG A 246 -42.53 18.11 -6.41
C ARG A 246 -41.86 19.41 -6.82
N GLU A 247 -40.55 19.39 -7.09
CA GLU A 247 -39.80 20.57 -7.56
C GLU A 247 -40.31 21.09 -8.91
N ARG A 248 -40.80 20.21 -9.79
CA ARG A 248 -41.36 20.57 -11.10
C ARG A 248 -42.86 20.93 -11.08
N GLY A 249 -43.52 20.75 -9.94
CA GLY A 249 -44.96 20.96 -9.80
C GLY A 249 -45.84 19.86 -10.41
N SER A 250 -45.27 18.68 -10.71
CA SER A 250 -46.03 17.51 -11.17
C SER A 250 -46.81 16.88 -9.99
N PRO A 251 -47.84 16.06 -10.26
CA PRO A 251 -48.57 15.32 -9.22
C PRO A 251 -47.62 14.53 -8.31
N GLU A 252 -47.89 14.56 -7.01
CA GLU A 252 -47.01 13.95 -6.01
C GLU A 252 -47.24 12.43 -5.95
N PRO A 253 -46.22 11.60 -6.25
CA PRO A 253 -46.38 10.15 -6.19
C PRO A 253 -46.54 9.67 -4.74
N GLN A 254 -47.28 8.58 -4.56
CA GLN A 254 -47.52 7.97 -3.24
C GLN A 254 -46.85 6.60 -3.12
N GLN A 255 -46.56 6.21 -1.88
CA GLN A 255 -45.98 4.91 -1.54
C GLN A 255 -46.79 4.30 -0.41
N PHE A 256 -47.29 3.08 -0.64
CA PHE A 256 -47.95 2.26 0.35
C PHE A 256 -47.09 1.03 0.58
N THR A 257 -46.52 0.87 1.76
CA THR A 257 -45.62 -0.25 2.06
C THR A 257 -46.06 -0.98 3.32
N GLN A 258 -46.04 -2.31 3.27
CA GLN A 258 -46.08 -3.14 4.45
C GLN A 258 -44.66 -3.38 4.94
N ASN A 259 -44.47 -3.59 6.24
CA ASN A 259 -43.26 -4.20 6.80
C ASN A 259 -41.94 -3.50 6.44
N ALA A 260 -41.98 -2.21 6.06
CA ALA A 260 -40.83 -1.49 5.50
C ALA A 260 -40.14 -2.20 4.30
N VAL A 261 -40.85 -3.10 3.59
CA VAL A 261 -40.28 -3.97 2.53
C VAL A 261 -39.55 -3.16 1.44
N ALA A 262 -39.97 -1.93 1.18
CA ALA A 262 -39.33 -1.03 0.22
C ALA A 262 -37.84 -0.74 0.54
N ARG A 263 -37.42 -0.81 1.81
CA ARG A 263 -36.02 -0.63 2.22
C ARG A 263 -35.18 -1.89 1.99
N HIS A 264 -35.83 -3.04 1.91
CA HIS A 264 -35.22 -4.36 1.71
C HIS A 264 -35.08 -4.73 0.22
N ILE A 265 -35.86 -4.09 -0.66
CA ILE A 265 -35.70 -4.21 -2.11
C ILE A 265 -34.57 -3.28 -2.53
N ARG A 266 -33.37 -3.82 -2.70
CA ARG A 266 -32.17 -3.05 -3.07
C ARG A 266 -31.73 -3.35 -4.50
N LEU A 267 -31.22 -2.33 -5.18
CA LEU A 267 -30.66 -2.39 -6.52
C LEU A 267 -29.22 -1.91 -6.49
N ARG A 268 -28.38 -2.41 -7.39
CA ARG A 268 -27.01 -1.90 -7.55
C ARG A 268 -27.07 -0.44 -7.99
N ASN A 269 -26.26 0.40 -7.34
CA ASN A 269 -26.20 1.83 -7.60
C ASN A 269 -25.18 2.11 -8.70
N ARG A 270 -25.65 2.44 -9.91
CA ARG A 270 -24.75 2.69 -11.05
C ARG A 270 -23.81 3.87 -10.81
N SER A 271 -24.23 4.89 -10.04
CA SER A 271 -23.37 6.03 -9.64
C SER A 271 -22.14 5.54 -8.86
N HIS A 272 -22.32 4.62 -7.92
CA HIS A 272 -21.21 4.08 -7.15
C HIS A 272 -20.23 3.30 -8.04
N GLY A 273 -20.74 2.48 -8.97
CA GLY A 273 -19.89 1.78 -9.94
C GLY A 273 -19.09 2.74 -10.86
N GLN A 274 -19.64 3.91 -11.19
CA GLN A 274 -18.91 4.95 -11.92
C GLN A 274 -17.84 5.64 -11.06
N GLU A 275 -18.15 5.92 -9.79
CA GLU A 275 -17.17 6.44 -8.82
C GLU A 275 -15.98 5.48 -8.70
N VAL A 276 -16.22 4.18 -8.49
CA VAL A 276 -15.15 3.17 -8.39
C VAL A 276 -14.27 3.14 -9.64
N ARG A 277 -14.86 3.10 -10.85
CA ARG A 277 -14.08 3.16 -12.11
C ARG A 277 -13.24 4.43 -12.24
N THR A 278 -13.74 5.56 -11.73
CA THR A 278 -13.00 6.82 -11.73
C THR A 278 -11.80 6.74 -10.78
N LEU A 279 -11.97 6.13 -9.60
CA LEU A 279 -10.88 5.90 -8.65
C LEU A 279 -9.83 4.93 -9.22
N GLU A 280 -10.25 3.86 -9.90
CA GLU A 280 -9.33 2.95 -10.61
C GLU A 280 -8.52 3.70 -11.67
N SER A 281 -9.15 4.55 -12.48
CA SER A 281 -8.43 5.36 -13.48
C SER A 281 -7.44 6.32 -12.83
N ARG A 282 -7.79 6.94 -11.70
CA ARG A 282 -6.90 7.83 -10.94
C ARG A 282 -5.73 7.08 -10.33
N PHE A 283 -5.96 5.86 -9.84
CA PHE A 283 -4.91 4.98 -9.32
C PHE A 283 -3.85 4.72 -10.39
N HIS A 284 -4.27 4.29 -11.58
CA HIS A 284 -3.37 4.06 -12.70
C HIS A 284 -2.63 5.35 -13.10
N GLY A 285 -3.33 6.48 -13.18
CA GLY A 285 -2.70 7.78 -13.49
C GLY A 285 -1.61 8.18 -12.49
N ALA A 286 -1.86 8.02 -11.19
CA ALA A 286 -0.87 8.32 -10.16
C ALA A 286 0.34 7.37 -10.22
N GLN A 287 0.10 6.09 -10.52
CA GLN A 287 1.17 5.10 -10.67
C GLN A 287 2.06 5.39 -11.89
N GLU A 288 1.46 5.81 -13.01
CA GLU A 288 2.20 6.16 -14.23
C GLU A 288 3.05 7.42 -14.06
N LEU A 289 2.59 8.44 -13.31
CA LEU A 289 3.43 9.60 -12.95
C LEU A 289 4.70 9.16 -12.21
N GLY A 290 4.56 8.27 -11.23
CA GLY A 290 5.69 7.75 -10.48
C GLY A 290 6.68 6.95 -11.35
N ARG A 291 6.15 6.10 -12.25
CA ARG A 291 6.96 5.34 -13.21
C ARG A 291 7.68 6.23 -14.22
N ALA A 292 7.09 7.36 -14.58
CA ALA A 292 7.69 8.37 -15.44
C ALA A 292 8.79 9.21 -14.74
N GLY A 293 9.09 8.93 -13.47
CA GLY A 293 10.13 9.62 -12.70
C GLY A 293 9.64 10.89 -12.00
N ASP A 294 8.33 11.08 -11.83
CA ASP A 294 7.74 12.17 -11.05
C ASP A 294 7.17 11.66 -9.71
N PRO A 295 8.01 11.45 -8.69
CA PRO A 295 7.56 10.97 -7.39
C PRO A 295 6.68 12.01 -6.67
N ALA A 296 6.86 13.31 -6.92
CA ALA A 296 6.05 14.36 -6.30
C ALA A 296 4.62 14.37 -6.85
N GLY A 297 4.47 14.22 -8.17
CA GLY A 297 3.17 14.06 -8.83
C GLY A 297 2.45 12.79 -8.38
N ALA A 298 3.17 11.68 -8.22
CA ALA A 298 2.61 10.45 -7.66
C ALA A 298 2.09 10.64 -6.22
N VAL A 299 2.87 11.29 -5.35
CA VAL A 299 2.44 11.60 -3.97
C VAL A 299 1.18 12.46 -3.96
N ALA A 300 1.11 13.50 -4.79
CA ALA A 300 -0.08 14.34 -4.90
C ALA A 300 -1.30 13.54 -5.37
N GLY A 301 -1.15 12.75 -6.44
CA GLY A 301 -2.22 11.91 -6.99
C GLY A 301 -2.74 10.87 -5.99
N PHE A 302 -1.84 10.18 -5.28
CA PHE A 302 -2.23 9.18 -4.28
C PHE A 302 -2.79 9.78 -2.99
N SER A 303 -2.35 10.98 -2.58
CA SER A 303 -2.85 11.62 -1.34
C SER A 303 -4.36 11.90 -1.42
N ASP A 304 -4.81 12.50 -2.51
CA ASP A 304 -6.25 12.76 -2.71
C ASP A 304 -7.03 11.48 -2.99
N LEU A 305 -6.41 10.53 -3.72
CA LEU A 305 -7.04 9.26 -4.07
C LEU A 305 -7.33 8.40 -2.84
N VAL A 306 -6.40 8.31 -1.88
CA VAL A 306 -6.60 7.50 -0.65
C VAL A 306 -7.80 7.99 0.14
N VAL A 307 -7.97 9.32 0.29
CA VAL A 307 -9.13 9.90 0.98
C VAL A 307 -10.44 9.47 0.33
N ASP A 308 -10.49 9.48 -1.00
CA ASP A 308 -11.68 9.03 -1.73
C ASP A 308 -11.87 7.52 -1.68
N LEU A 309 -10.81 6.72 -1.74
CA LEU A 309 -10.86 5.27 -1.59
C LEU A 309 -11.41 4.88 -0.21
N GLU A 310 -10.93 5.51 0.87
CA GLU A 310 -11.43 5.30 2.22
C GLU A 310 -12.92 5.66 2.35
N ARG A 311 -13.35 6.76 1.72
CA ARG A 311 -14.75 7.19 1.71
C ARG A 311 -15.66 6.24 0.93
N VAL A 312 -15.22 5.76 -0.24
CA VAL A 312 -16.05 5.00 -1.18
C VAL A 312 -16.02 3.51 -0.90
N LEU A 313 -14.84 2.94 -0.66
CA LEU A 313 -14.61 1.50 -0.49
C LEU A 313 -14.43 1.10 0.97
N GLY A 314 -14.03 2.04 1.83
CA GLY A 314 -13.68 1.79 3.23
C GLY A 314 -12.17 1.65 3.44
N PRO A 315 -11.70 1.84 4.70
CA PRO A 315 -10.27 1.83 5.04
C PRO A 315 -9.61 0.46 4.90
N ASP A 316 -10.36 -0.62 5.12
CA ASP A 316 -9.86 -2.00 5.08
C ASP A 316 -10.03 -2.67 3.72
N HIS A 317 -10.57 -1.96 2.73
CA HIS A 317 -10.72 -2.50 1.38
C HIS A 317 -9.34 -2.66 0.73
N HIS A 318 -9.09 -3.79 0.07
CA HIS A 318 -7.79 -4.11 -0.53
C HIS A 318 -7.22 -2.96 -1.40
N THR A 319 -8.01 -2.40 -2.32
CA THR A 319 -7.57 -1.24 -3.14
C THR A 319 -7.18 -0.02 -2.33
N THR A 320 -7.86 0.23 -1.20
CA THR A 320 -7.52 1.33 -0.27
C THR A 320 -6.18 1.06 0.42
N LEU A 321 -5.97 -0.16 0.91
CA LEU A 321 -4.71 -0.56 1.53
C LEU A 321 -3.53 -0.49 0.55
N VAL A 322 -3.73 -0.98 -0.69
CA VAL A 322 -2.71 -0.84 -1.76
C VAL A 322 -2.45 0.63 -2.09
N GLY A 323 -3.49 1.48 -2.15
CA GLY A 323 -3.32 2.92 -2.36
C GLY A 323 -2.50 3.60 -1.26
N ARG A 324 -2.74 3.23 0.01
CA ARG A 324 -1.95 3.72 1.16
C ARG A 324 -0.51 3.21 1.13
N TYR A 325 -0.32 1.94 0.75
CA TYR A 325 1.01 1.34 0.55
C TYR A 325 1.80 2.12 -0.51
N GLU A 326 1.22 2.33 -1.69
CA GLU A 326 1.85 3.09 -2.79
C GLU A 326 2.16 4.52 -2.37
N LEU A 327 1.21 5.22 -1.72
CA LEU A 327 1.44 6.56 -1.19
C LEU A 327 2.68 6.61 -0.27
N ALA A 328 2.82 5.65 0.63
CA ALA A 328 3.96 5.58 1.55
C ALA A 328 5.28 5.36 0.78
N LEU A 329 5.30 4.47 -0.20
CA LEU A 329 6.48 4.27 -1.05
C LEU A 329 6.86 5.53 -1.84
N TRP A 330 5.88 6.21 -2.45
CA TRP A 330 6.14 7.41 -3.23
C TRP A 330 6.62 8.58 -2.36
N ARG A 331 6.13 8.72 -1.13
CA ARG A 331 6.65 9.71 -0.16
C ARG A 331 8.13 9.47 0.14
N GLY A 332 8.51 8.22 0.34
CA GLY A 332 9.91 7.84 0.51
C GLY A 332 10.76 8.21 -0.70
N ARG A 333 10.30 7.85 -1.91
CA ARG A 333 11.01 8.16 -3.17
C ARG A 333 11.08 9.66 -3.47
N ALA A 334 10.13 10.44 -2.97
CA ALA A 334 10.13 11.90 -3.03
C ALA A 334 11.10 12.56 -2.02
N GLY A 335 11.80 11.77 -1.19
CA GLY A 335 12.80 12.25 -0.24
C GLY A 335 12.34 12.34 1.21
N ASP A 336 11.18 11.76 1.56
CA ASP A 336 10.69 11.69 2.94
C ASP A 336 10.63 10.24 3.45
N PRO A 337 11.79 9.66 3.84
CA PRO A 337 11.85 8.29 4.34
C PRO A 337 11.10 8.12 5.67
N ALA A 338 10.97 9.17 6.49
CA ALA A 338 10.24 9.11 7.75
C ALA A 338 8.73 8.93 7.52
N ALA A 339 8.16 9.67 6.55
CA ALA A 339 6.76 9.50 6.17
C ALA A 339 6.49 8.14 5.52
N ALA A 340 7.44 7.59 4.77
CA ALA A 340 7.35 6.23 4.24
C ALA A 340 7.27 5.18 5.37
N VAL A 341 8.18 5.26 6.36
CA VAL A 341 8.17 4.37 7.52
C VAL A 341 6.85 4.48 8.29
N HIS A 342 6.37 5.70 8.53
CA HIS A 342 5.11 5.91 9.24
C HIS A 342 3.92 5.29 8.48
N GLY A 343 3.76 5.62 7.19
CA GLY A 343 2.67 5.09 6.36
C GLY A 343 2.72 3.57 6.23
N LEU A 344 3.89 2.99 5.98
CA LEU A 344 4.05 1.53 5.89
C LEU A 344 3.77 0.84 7.22
N THR A 345 4.11 1.46 8.36
CA THR A 345 3.79 0.90 9.69
C THR A 345 2.28 0.77 9.88
N GLU A 346 1.51 1.78 9.47
CA GLU A 346 0.05 1.71 9.56
C GLU A 346 -0.55 0.68 8.60
N VAL A 347 -0.11 0.69 7.34
CA VAL A 347 -0.64 -0.23 6.33
C VAL A 347 -0.31 -1.68 6.66
N VAL A 348 0.90 -1.99 7.14
CA VAL A 348 1.27 -3.34 7.59
C VAL A 348 0.41 -3.81 8.77
N ARG A 349 0.11 -2.92 9.72
CA ARG A 349 -0.80 -3.22 10.84
C ARG A 349 -2.21 -3.56 10.33
N ASP A 350 -2.71 -2.79 9.38
CA ASP A 350 -4.07 -2.97 8.86
C ASP A 350 -4.15 -4.22 7.95
N LEU A 351 -3.14 -4.46 7.09
CA LEU A 351 -2.99 -5.70 6.31
C LEU A 351 -2.94 -6.95 7.21
N LYS A 352 -2.17 -6.88 8.30
CA LYS A 352 -2.13 -7.96 9.31
C LYS A 352 -3.50 -8.22 9.93
N GLY A 353 -4.29 -7.19 10.19
CA GLY A 353 -5.65 -7.32 10.73
C GLY A 353 -6.63 -7.91 9.72
N ALA A 354 -6.54 -7.53 8.45
CA ALA A 354 -7.47 -7.93 7.40
C ALA A 354 -7.15 -9.29 6.76
N LEU A 355 -5.88 -9.56 6.48
CA LEU A 355 -5.41 -10.72 5.70
C LEU A 355 -4.61 -11.73 6.55
N GLY A 356 -4.01 -11.27 7.65
CA GLY A 356 -3.17 -12.08 8.53
C GLY A 356 -1.67 -11.84 8.35
N ASP A 357 -0.87 -12.39 9.27
CA ASP A 357 0.58 -12.19 9.35
C ASP A 357 1.39 -12.85 8.23
N ASP A 358 0.90 -13.99 7.74
CA ASP A 358 1.57 -14.84 6.75
C ASP A 358 1.03 -14.59 5.32
N ASP A 359 0.15 -13.61 5.13
CA ASP A 359 -0.33 -13.20 3.80
C ASP A 359 0.78 -12.53 2.98
N ALA A 360 0.79 -12.76 1.66
CA ALA A 360 1.84 -12.28 0.76
C ALA A 360 1.94 -10.74 0.70
N GLU A 361 0.81 -10.02 0.77
CA GLU A 361 0.80 -8.56 0.80
C GLU A 361 1.33 -8.04 2.13
N THR A 362 0.96 -8.67 3.25
CA THR A 362 1.49 -8.35 4.58
C THR A 362 3.01 -8.54 4.61
N LEU A 363 3.53 -9.65 4.09
CA LEU A 363 4.97 -9.95 4.04
C LEU A 363 5.73 -8.94 3.17
N THR A 364 5.18 -8.59 2.00
CA THR A 364 5.75 -7.57 1.11
C THR A 364 5.79 -6.18 1.77
N GLY A 365 4.71 -5.83 2.48
CA GLY A 365 4.62 -4.61 3.27
C GLY A 365 5.70 -4.56 4.37
N ARG A 366 5.89 -5.67 5.10
CA ARG A 366 6.92 -5.80 6.14
C ARG A 366 8.33 -5.67 5.58
N GLN A 367 8.61 -6.29 4.44
CA GLN A 367 9.90 -6.15 3.75
C GLN A 367 10.18 -4.69 3.36
N SER A 368 9.16 -4.02 2.80
CA SER A 368 9.24 -2.61 2.40
C SER A 368 9.48 -1.71 3.62
N LEU A 369 8.79 -1.96 4.73
CA LEU A 369 8.97 -1.22 5.98
C LEU A 369 10.40 -1.34 6.52
N ALA A 370 10.95 -2.56 6.55
CA ALA A 370 12.31 -2.80 7.01
C ALA A 370 13.35 -2.05 6.15
N LEU A 371 13.19 -2.07 4.83
CA LEU A 371 14.05 -1.32 3.90
C LEU A 371 13.96 0.19 4.14
N TRP A 372 12.76 0.75 4.26
CA TRP A 372 12.58 2.18 4.48
C TRP A 372 13.07 2.63 5.87
N ARG A 373 12.99 1.79 6.90
CA ARG A 373 13.61 2.06 8.20
C ARG A 373 15.12 2.17 8.10
N HIS A 374 15.76 1.28 7.35
CA HIS A 374 17.19 1.39 7.09
C HIS A 374 17.53 2.70 6.36
N ILE A 375 16.77 3.04 5.31
CA ILE A 375 16.95 4.29 4.55
C ILE A 375 16.75 5.52 5.45
N ALA A 376 15.81 5.47 6.40
CA ALA A 376 15.58 6.52 7.40
C ALA A 376 16.69 6.61 8.46
N GLY A 377 17.67 5.71 8.45
CA GLY A 377 18.81 5.68 9.37
C GLY A 377 18.64 4.78 10.59
N ASP A 378 17.53 4.04 10.70
CA ASP A 378 17.30 3.07 11.78
C ASP A 378 17.72 1.66 11.35
N ALA A 379 19.04 1.44 11.25
CA ALA A 379 19.61 0.15 10.87
C ALA A 379 19.30 -0.95 11.90
N ALA A 380 19.24 -0.61 13.19
CA ALA A 380 18.94 -1.56 14.26
C ALA A 380 17.47 -2.04 14.20
N GLY A 381 16.52 -1.12 14.01
CA GLY A 381 15.11 -1.44 13.80
C GLY A 381 14.90 -2.27 12.53
N ALA A 382 15.54 -1.90 11.42
CA ALA A 382 15.49 -2.67 10.18
C ALA A 382 16.04 -4.10 10.36
N ALA A 383 17.15 -4.27 11.08
CA ALA A 383 17.71 -5.59 11.38
C ALA A 383 16.76 -6.44 12.25
N ALA A 384 16.07 -5.82 13.21
CA ALA A 384 15.06 -6.49 14.02
C ALA A 384 13.85 -6.94 13.17
N ASP A 385 13.36 -6.08 12.28
CA ASP A 385 12.26 -6.43 11.38
C ASP A 385 12.62 -7.57 10.44
N PHE A 386 13.80 -7.53 9.81
CA PHE A 386 14.25 -8.63 8.96
C PHE A 386 14.45 -9.93 9.74
N ALA A 387 14.95 -9.85 10.99
CA ALA A 387 15.10 -11.01 11.85
C ALA A 387 13.77 -11.69 12.18
N ASP A 388 12.70 -10.91 12.32
CA ASP A 388 11.33 -11.39 12.53
C ASP A 388 10.65 -11.84 11.22
N LEU A 389 10.95 -11.19 10.10
CA LEU A 389 10.38 -11.47 8.78
C LEU A 389 10.93 -12.74 8.13
N VAL A 390 12.25 -12.99 8.23
CA VAL A 390 12.90 -14.13 7.56
C VAL A 390 12.25 -15.48 7.93
N PRO A 391 11.98 -15.80 9.22
CA PRO A 391 11.29 -17.03 9.58
C PRO A 391 9.88 -17.15 8.97
N ALA A 392 9.15 -16.04 8.83
CA ALA A 392 7.83 -16.04 8.19
C ALA A 392 7.95 -16.34 6.69
N LEU A 393 8.86 -15.66 5.98
CA LEU A 393 9.14 -15.93 4.56
C LEU A 393 9.59 -17.39 4.34
N GLN A 394 10.42 -17.94 5.23
CA GLN A 394 10.83 -19.35 5.18
C GLN A 394 9.66 -20.33 5.33
N ARG A 395 8.67 -20.03 6.18
CA ARG A 395 7.48 -20.87 6.33
C ARG A 395 6.55 -20.80 5.12
N VAL A 396 6.34 -19.60 4.58
CA VAL A 396 5.34 -19.33 3.54
C VAL A 396 5.87 -19.62 2.13
N LEU A 397 7.06 -19.10 1.80
CA LEU A 397 7.66 -19.19 0.46
C LEU A 397 8.73 -20.29 0.38
N GLY A 398 9.28 -20.70 1.52
CA GLY A 398 10.38 -21.64 1.61
C GLY A 398 11.75 -20.97 1.79
N PRO A 399 12.77 -21.73 2.26
CA PRO A 399 14.09 -21.20 2.57
C PRO A 399 14.92 -20.80 1.34
N ASP A 400 14.59 -21.37 0.17
CA ASP A 400 15.28 -21.14 -1.10
C ASP A 400 14.54 -20.14 -2.01
N HIS A 401 13.44 -19.53 -1.55
CA HIS A 401 12.72 -18.52 -2.35
C HIS A 401 13.55 -17.23 -2.49
N PRO A 402 13.60 -16.57 -3.66
CA PRO A 402 14.35 -15.33 -3.87
C PRO A 402 14.10 -14.26 -2.80
N ASP A 403 12.85 -13.95 -2.47
CA ASP A 403 12.53 -12.94 -1.44
C ASP A 403 13.03 -13.33 -0.04
N THR A 404 13.02 -14.62 0.28
CA THR A 404 13.60 -15.14 1.53
C THR A 404 15.11 -14.92 1.54
N LEU A 405 15.79 -15.19 0.41
CA LEU A 405 17.23 -15.04 0.27
C LEU A 405 17.66 -13.57 0.30
N THR A 406 16.95 -12.69 -0.40
CA THR A 406 17.16 -11.24 -0.37
C THR A 406 16.96 -10.67 1.04
N SER A 407 15.89 -11.07 1.74
CA SER A 407 15.67 -10.65 3.12
C SER A 407 16.75 -11.16 4.08
N ARG A 408 17.26 -12.38 3.86
CA ARG A 408 18.41 -12.91 4.62
C ARG A 408 19.69 -12.11 4.33
N GLN A 409 19.96 -11.79 3.07
CA GLN A 409 21.13 -11.00 2.69
C GLN A 409 21.09 -9.61 3.33
N ASN A 410 19.94 -8.95 3.32
CA ASN A 410 19.74 -7.66 3.98
C ASN A 410 19.97 -7.76 5.50
N LEU A 411 19.42 -8.79 6.15
CA LEU A 411 19.64 -9.04 7.57
C LEU A 411 21.13 -9.19 7.91
N VAL A 412 21.86 -9.98 7.11
CA VAL A 412 23.29 -10.21 7.32
C VAL A 412 24.09 -8.93 7.12
N SER A 413 23.77 -8.15 6.08
CA SER A 413 24.41 -6.86 5.83
C SER A 413 24.22 -5.89 7.01
N LEU A 414 23.00 -5.78 7.54
CA LEU A 414 22.68 -4.88 8.64
C LEU A 414 23.33 -5.32 9.96
N ARG A 415 23.35 -6.62 10.25
CA ARG A 415 24.03 -7.16 11.44
C ARG A 415 25.55 -7.01 11.35
N GLY A 416 26.11 -7.16 10.15
CA GLY A 416 27.54 -7.04 9.89
C GLY A 416 28.13 -5.67 10.21
N GLU A 417 27.32 -4.60 10.25
CA GLU A 417 27.77 -3.28 10.70
C GLU A 417 28.23 -3.27 12.16
N HIS A 418 27.69 -4.19 12.99
CA HIS A 418 28.00 -4.29 14.41
C HIS A 418 28.81 -5.55 14.75
N ASP A 419 28.60 -6.64 14.02
CA ASP A 419 29.31 -7.91 14.19
C ASP A 419 29.80 -8.46 12.83
N PRO A 420 30.94 -7.95 12.33
CA PRO A 420 31.53 -8.42 11.08
C PRO A 420 31.89 -9.91 11.10
N ALA A 421 32.20 -10.47 12.28
CA ALA A 421 32.56 -11.87 12.41
C ALA A 421 31.34 -12.78 12.24
N ALA A 422 30.19 -12.43 12.83
CA ALA A 422 28.94 -13.14 12.58
C ALA A 422 28.51 -13.02 11.12
N ALA A 423 28.60 -11.83 10.53
CA ALA A 423 28.25 -11.65 9.12
C ALA A 423 29.16 -12.44 8.16
N LEU A 424 30.44 -12.60 8.50
CA LEU A 424 31.37 -13.46 7.75
C LEU A 424 30.89 -14.92 7.74
N VAL A 425 30.46 -15.44 8.90
CA VAL A 425 29.92 -16.80 9.03
C VAL A 425 28.62 -16.93 8.24
N ASP A 426 27.68 -16.01 8.44
CA ASP A 426 26.37 -16.05 7.78
C ASP A 426 26.49 -15.96 6.25
N LEU A 427 27.37 -15.10 5.72
CA LEU A 427 27.61 -15.01 4.27
C LEU A 427 28.34 -16.24 3.72
N ALA A 428 29.26 -16.84 4.49
CA ALA A 428 29.93 -18.07 4.07
C ALA A 428 28.94 -19.23 3.88
N ASP A 429 27.87 -19.26 4.68
CA ASP A 429 26.78 -20.23 4.57
C ASP A 429 25.76 -19.85 3.47
N LEU A 430 25.47 -18.55 3.28
CA LEU A 430 24.47 -18.07 2.34
C LEU A 430 24.94 -18.09 0.87
N VAL A 431 26.20 -17.75 0.61
CA VAL A 431 26.74 -17.64 -0.77
C VAL A 431 26.59 -18.95 -1.58
N PRO A 432 26.90 -20.14 -1.05
CA PRO A 432 26.68 -21.40 -1.77
C PRO A 432 25.20 -21.65 -2.12
N VAL A 433 24.27 -21.23 -1.26
CA VAL A 433 22.83 -21.33 -1.50
C VAL A 433 22.42 -20.40 -2.64
N LEU A 434 22.87 -19.14 -2.61
CA LEU A 434 22.62 -18.16 -3.68
C LEU A 434 23.17 -18.65 -5.03
N GLN A 435 24.39 -19.18 -5.05
CA GLN A 435 25.01 -19.76 -6.26
C GLN A 435 24.18 -20.91 -6.83
N ARG A 436 23.63 -21.77 -5.98
CA ARG A 436 22.78 -22.92 -6.38
C ARG A 436 21.42 -22.48 -6.90
N VAL A 437 20.79 -21.49 -6.25
CA VAL A 437 19.40 -21.09 -6.52
C VAL A 437 19.32 -20.05 -7.64
N LEU A 438 20.09 -18.97 -7.54
CA LEU A 438 20.06 -17.84 -8.47
C LEU A 438 21.10 -17.97 -9.58
N GLY A 439 22.14 -18.76 -9.35
CA GLY A 439 23.28 -18.92 -10.25
C GLY A 439 24.50 -18.10 -9.81
N PRO A 440 25.71 -18.47 -10.28
CA PRO A 440 26.96 -17.82 -9.88
C PRO A 440 27.13 -16.39 -10.42
N ASP A 441 26.46 -16.08 -11.54
CA ASP A 441 26.56 -14.80 -12.25
C ASP A 441 25.38 -13.85 -11.91
N HIS A 442 24.46 -14.25 -11.01
CA HIS A 442 23.33 -13.41 -10.60
C HIS A 442 23.79 -12.20 -9.77
N PRO A 443 23.21 -10.99 -9.95
CA PRO A 443 23.61 -9.77 -9.23
C PRO A 443 23.70 -9.95 -7.71
N ASP A 444 22.68 -10.54 -7.08
CA ASP A 444 22.65 -10.75 -5.63
C ASP A 444 23.72 -11.73 -5.13
N THR A 445 24.00 -12.78 -5.92
CA THR A 445 25.10 -13.73 -5.66
C THR A 445 26.43 -13.00 -5.71
N LEU A 446 26.65 -12.17 -6.75
CA LEU A 446 27.89 -11.42 -6.93
C LEU A 446 28.07 -10.36 -5.83
N THR A 447 27.01 -9.68 -5.41
CA THR A 447 27.04 -8.73 -4.28
C THR A 447 27.38 -9.45 -2.97
N SER A 448 26.80 -10.63 -2.71
CA SER A 448 27.12 -11.43 -1.53
C SER A 448 28.56 -11.94 -1.53
N ARG A 449 29.06 -12.40 -2.68
CA ARG A 449 30.47 -12.81 -2.86
C ARG A 449 31.43 -11.65 -2.63
N GLN A 450 31.11 -10.47 -3.17
CA GLN A 450 31.89 -9.24 -2.93
C GLN A 450 31.96 -8.93 -1.43
N ASN A 451 30.83 -8.92 -0.73
CA ASN A 451 30.79 -8.62 0.71
C ASN A 451 31.55 -9.67 1.52
N LEU A 452 31.42 -10.95 1.17
CA LEU A 452 32.18 -12.04 1.79
C LEU A 452 33.69 -11.87 1.59
N ALA A 453 34.14 -11.47 0.39
CA ALA A 453 35.55 -11.20 0.10
C ALA A 453 36.10 -10.08 0.99
N VAL A 454 35.33 -9.01 1.14
CA VAL A 454 35.70 -7.84 1.96
C VAL A 454 35.84 -8.24 3.43
N LEU A 455 34.86 -8.96 3.98
CA LEU A 455 34.92 -9.42 5.38
C LEU A 455 36.09 -10.37 5.64
N ARG A 456 36.43 -11.25 4.68
CA ARG A 456 37.63 -12.10 4.77
C ARG A 456 38.93 -11.28 4.76
N GLY A 457 38.98 -10.25 3.93
CA GLY A 457 40.09 -9.29 3.93
C GLY A 457 40.24 -8.62 5.29
N GLU A 458 39.13 -8.17 5.89
CA GLU A 458 39.11 -7.50 7.20
C GLU A 458 39.52 -8.45 8.33
N ALA A 459 39.20 -9.73 8.19
CA ALA A 459 39.66 -10.80 9.08
C ALA A 459 41.16 -11.15 8.93
N GLY A 460 41.87 -10.52 8.00
CA GLY A 460 43.33 -10.61 7.87
C GLY A 460 43.86 -11.30 6.62
N ASP A 461 43.02 -11.59 5.62
CA ASP A 461 43.44 -12.19 4.35
C ASP A 461 43.21 -11.25 3.15
N PRO A 462 44.02 -10.18 3.01
CA PRO A 462 43.86 -9.21 1.92
C PRO A 462 44.13 -9.82 0.55
N VAL A 463 44.98 -10.86 0.45
CA VAL A 463 45.31 -11.52 -0.82
C VAL A 463 44.13 -12.35 -1.32
N ALA A 464 43.45 -13.10 -0.45
CA ALA A 464 42.23 -13.81 -0.84
C ALA A 464 41.10 -12.85 -1.22
N ALA A 465 40.97 -11.71 -0.52
CA ALA A 465 40.01 -10.67 -0.88
C ALA A 465 40.24 -10.14 -2.30
N VAL A 466 41.50 -9.83 -2.66
CA VAL A 466 41.86 -9.40 -4.02
C VAL A 466 41.50 -10.44 -5.06
N ARG A 467 41.80 -11.73 -4.80
CA ARG A 467 41.50 -12.82 -5.72
C ARG A 467 39.99 -12.95 -5.97
N GLU A 468 39.20 -13.03 -4.90
CA GLU A 468 37.74 -13.17 -5.01
C GLU A 468 37.10 -11.95 -5.68
N LEU A 469 37.51 -10.72 -5.32
CA LEU A 469 37.00 -9.50 -5.95
C LEU A 469 37.31 -9.46 -7.45
N ALA A 470 38.50 -9.92 -7.87
CA ALA A 470 38.85 -10.03 -9.28
C ALA A 470 37.97 -11.04 -10.03
N GLU A 471 37.65 -12.19 -9.41
CA GLU A 471 36.72 -13.18 -9.97
C GLU A 471 35.30 -12.59 -10.10
N VAL A 472 34.79 -11.91 -9.06
CA VAL A 472 33.47 -11.26 -9.10
C VAL A 472 33.44 -10.16 -10.17
N LEU A 473 34.50 -9.38 -10.33
CA LEU A 473 34.59 -8.36 -11.39
C LEU A 473 34.54 -9.01 -12.78
N SER A 474 35.23 -10.13 -12.99
CA SER A 474 35.17 -10.88 -14.25
C SER A 474 33.77 -11.41 -14.53
N ALA A 475 33.07 -11.93 -13.52
CA ALA A 475 31.71 -12.43 -13.65
C ALA A 475 30.71 -11.30 -13.97
N ARG A 476 30.85 -10.13 -13.31
CA ARG A 476 30.02 -8.94 -13.60
C ARG A 476 30.16 -8.48 -15.05
N ARG A 477 31.41 -8.38 -15.56
CA ARG A 477 31.67 -8.02 -16.96
C ARG A 477 31.03 -9.00 -17.94
N LYS A 478 31.22 -10.30 -17.70
CA LYS A 478 30.60 -11.36 -18.50
C LYS A 478 29.06 -11.26 -18.49
N ALA A 479 28.45 -11.03 -17.33
CA ALA A 479 26.99 -10.90 -17.21
C ALA A 479 26.42 -9.70 -17.98
N LEU A 480 27.21 -8.63 -18.14
CA LEU A 480 26.85 -7.44 -18.93
C LEU A 480 27.06 -7.64 -20.44
N GLY A 481 27.55 -8.80 -20.89
CA GLY A 481 27.83 -9.07 -22.30
C GLY A 481 29.09 -8.38 -22.85
N SER A 482 29.99 -7.90 -21.98
CA SER A 482 31.28 -7.35 -22.41
C SER A 482 32.29 -8.48 -22.63
N ASP A 483 32.25 -9.11 -23.81
CA ASP A 483 33.26 -10.10 -24.24
C ASP A 483 34.60 -9.46 -24.67
N GLY A 484 34.90 -8.24 -24.22
CA GLY A 484 36.14 -7.54 -24.53
C GLY A 484 36.65 -6.68 -23.36
N PRO A 485 37.95 -6.74 -23.00
CA PRO A 485 38.59 -5.78 -22.09
C PRO A 485 38.69 -4.35 -22.65
N ASP A 486 38.23 -4.10 -23.88
CA ASP A 486 38.58 -2.93 -24.71
C ASP A 486 37.38 -2.24 -25.40
N ASP A 487 36.16 -2.27 -24.82
CA ASP A 487 35.15 -1.25 -25.18
C ASP A 487 35.32 -0.05 -24.24
N PRO A 488 36.03 1.02 -24.65
CA PRO A 488 36.32 2.16 -23.78
C PRO A 488 35.08 3.04 -23.54
N ASP A 489 34.01 2.82 -24.32
CA ASP A 489 32.83 3.68 -24.35
C ASP A 489 31.63 3.08 -23.59
N HIS A 490 31.67 1.80 -23.17
CA HIS A 490 30.62 1.25 -22.31
C HIS A 490 30.80 1.73 -20.86
N PRO A 491 29.88 2.53 -20.29
CA PRO A 491 29.93 2.84 -18.87
C PRO A 491 29.76 1.58 -18.05
N ASP A 492 30.74 1.27 -17.18
CA ASP A 492 30.53 0.32 -16.10
C ASP A 492 29.31 0.78 -15.29
N ASP A 493 28.42 -0.16 -14.98
CA ASP A 493 27.33 0.08 -14.06
C ASP A 493 27.86 0.43 -12.65
N PRO A 494 27.05 1.08 -11.80
CA PRO A 494 27.49 1.51 -10.46
C PRO A 494 28.05 0.39 -9.58
N ASP A 495 27.56 -0.83 -9.78
CA ASP A 495 27.96 -2.02 -9.04
C ASP A 495 29.33 -2.51 -9.51
N THR A 496 29.59 -2.55 -10.81
CA THR A 496 30.93 -2.84 -11.36
C THR A 496 31.97 -1.82 -10.91
N LEU A 497 31.63 -0.52 -10.89
CA LEU A 497 32.49 0.54 -10.36
C LEU A 497 32.79 0.35 -8.86
N THR A 498 31.81 -0.13 -8.10
CA THR A 498 31.99 -0.46 -6.67
C THR A 498 32.93 -1.64 -6.48
N ASN A 499 32.81 -2.68 -7.30
CA ASN A 499 33.73 -3.80 -7.25
C ASN A 499 35.17 -3.38 -7.59
N ARG A 500 35.37 -2.63 -8.69
CA ARG A 500 36.70 -2.09 -9.08
C ARG A 500 37.33 -1.25 -7.96
N PHE A 501 36.53 -0.39 -7.32
CA PHE A 501 36.95 0.39 -6.15
C PHE A 501 37.41 -0.49 -4.98
N MET A 502 36.60 -1.49 -4.59
CA MET A 502 36.96 -2.39 -3.49
C MET A 502 38.22 -3.20 -3.82
N LEU A 503 38.33 -3.69 -5.06
CA LEU A 503 39.51 -4.42 -5.54
C LEU A 503 40.78 -3.56 -5.45
N ALA A 504 40.71 -2.28 -5.86
CA ALA A 504 41.84 -1.37 -5.76
C ALA A 504 42.27 -1.13 -4.31
N ARG A 505 41.31 -0.89 -3.42
CA ARG A 505 41.58 -0.73 -1.97
C ARG A 505 42.24 -1.97 -1.38
N TRP A 506 41.76 -3.16 -1.72
CA TRP A 506 42.34 -4.42 -1.21
C TRP A 506 43.71 -4.75 -1.80
N ARG A 507 43.99 -4.36 -3.06
CA ARG A 507 45.35 -4.44 -3.64
C ARG A 507 46.34 -3.59 -2.88
N GLY A 508 45.95 -2.36 -2.51
CA GLY A 508 46.75 -1.52 -1.63
C GLY A 508 47.03 -2.21 -0.30
N LYS A 509 45.99 -2.77 0.36
CA LYS A 509 46.13 -3.49 1.64
C LYS A 509 46.98 -4.76 1.52
N ALA A 510 47.03 -5.37 0.34
CA ALA A 510 47.90 -6.50 0.04
C ALA A 510 49.37 -6.10 -0.25
N GLY A 511 49.71 -4.81 -0.17
CA GLY A 511 51.07 -4.30 -0.31
C GLY A 511 51.40 -3.63 -1.64
N ASP A 512 50.39 -3.30 -2.46
CA ASP A 512 50.58 -2.60 -3.74
C ASP A 512 49.86 -1.22 -3.77
N PRO A 513 50.37 -0.22 -3.04
CA PRO A 513 49.76 1.11 -2.98
C PRO A 513 49.80 1.84 -4.33
N ALA A 514 50.81 1.59 -5.17
CA ALA A 514 50.93 2.21 -6.48
C ALA A 514 49.83 1.73 -7.45
N ALA A 515 49.54 0.43 -7.47
CA ALA A 515 48.43 -0.08 -8.27
C ALA A 515 47.07 0.40 -7.74
N ALA A 516 46.91 0.53 -6.42
CA ALA A 516 45.70 1.08 -5.82
C ALA A 516 45.44 2.52 -6.32
N VAL A 517 46.46 3.40 -6.28
CA VAL A 517 46.36 4.77 -6.79
C VAL A 517 45.95 4.81 -8.25
N ARG A 518 46.60 4.01 -9.12
CA ARG A 518 46.30 3.98 -10.55
C ARG A 518 44.84 3.59 -10.81
N VAL A 519 44.38 2.47 -10.24
CA VAL A 519 43.03 1.97 -10.47
C VAL A 519 41.97 2.90 -9.86
N LEU A 520 42.22 3.46 -8.67
CA LEU A 520 41.30 4.43 -8.05
C LEU A 520 41.16 5.71 -8.87
N ALA A 521 42.21 6.16 -9.56
CA ALA A 521 42.15 7.30 -10.47
C ALA A 521 41.29 6.99 -11.72
N GLU A 522 41.43 5.80 -12.30
CA GLU A 522 40.56 5.33 -13.40
C GLU A 522 39.09 5.28 -12.96
N VAL A 523 38.81 4.63 -11.82
CA VAL A 523 37.45 4.52 -11.26
C VAL A 523 36.87 5.90 -10.90
N LEU A 524 37.71 6.87 -10.50
CA LEU A 524 37.26 8.23 -10.24
C LEU A 524 36.69 8.88 -11.50
N SER A 525 37.42 8.77 -12.61
CA SER A 525 37.00 9.34 -13.89
C SER A 525 35.68 8.73 -14.35
N ASP A 526 35.54 7.41 -14.24
CA ASP A 526 34.30 6.71 -14.59
C ASP A 526 33.13 7.10 -13.67
N ARG A 527 33.34 7.14 -12.35
CA ARG A 527 32.31 7.55 -11.38
C ARG A 527 31.89 9.01 -11.56
N GLN A 528 32.81 9.92 -11.89
CA GLN A 528 32.48 11.31 -12.20
C GLN A 528 31.59 11.42 -13.44
N ARG A 529 31.87 10.62 -14.47
CA ARG A 529 31.07 10.59 -15.70
C ARG A 529 29.67 9.99 -15.47
N VAL A 530 29.58 8.89 -14.71
CA VAL A 530 28.33 8.13 -14.52
C VAL A 530 27.44 8.71 -13.41
N LEU A 531 28.03 9.05 -12.25
CA LEU A 531 27.31 9.44 -11.04
C LEU A 531 27.42 10.94 -10.73
N GLY A 532 28.37 11.63 -11.37
CA GLY A 532 28.68 13.02 -11.07
C GLY A 532 29.73 13.21 -9.96
N PRO A 533 30.30 14.42 -9.85
CA PRO A 533 31.37 14.73 -8.90
C PRO A 533 30.91 14.78 -7.43
N ASP A 534 29.66 15.14 -7.19
CA ASP A 534 29.09 15.33 -5.83
C ASP A 534 28.46 14.04 -5.26
N HIS A 535 28.36 12.98 -6.06
CA HIS A 535 27.81 11.71 -5.58
C HIS A 535 28.67 11.12 -4.45
N ARG A 536 28.02 10.59 -3.41
CA ARG A 536 28.68 10.04 -2.20
C ARG A 536 29.79 9.04 -2.54
N GLY A 537 29.52 8.12 -3.47
CA GLY A 537 30.51 7.14 -3.94
C GLY A 537 31.73 7.76 -4.64
N THR A 538 31.54 8.88 -5.35
CA THR A 538 32.63 9.62 -6.00
C THR A 538 33.51 10.32 -4.97
N LEU A 539 32.91 10.94 -3.95
CA LEU A 539 33.64 11.57 -2.84
C LEU A 539 34.41 10.54 -2.01
N THR A 540 33.84 9.36 -1.77
CA THR A 540 34.55 8.24 -1.13
C THR A 540 35.71 7.74 -1.98
N ASN A 541 35.56 7.66 -3.31
CA ASN A 541 36.65 7.33 -4.20
C ASN A 541 37.81 8.33 -4.13
N ARG A 542 37.50 9.63 -4.11
CA ARG A 542 38.51 10.71 -3.95
C ARG A 542 39.24 10.62 -2.62
N GLN A 543 38.52 10.36 -1.52
CA GLN A 543 39.14 10.17 -0.22
C GLN A 543 40.12 9.00 -0.25
N GLU A 544 39.70 7.81 -0.69
CA GLU A 544 40.57 6.64 -0.74
C GLU A 544 41.78 6.84 -1.66
N LEU A 545 41.60 7.51 -2.81
CA LEU A 545 42.71 7.86 -3.69
C LEU A 545 43.75 8.72 -2.97
N ALA A 546 43.31 9.72 -2.20
CA ALA A 546 44.20 10.56 -1.41
C ALA A 546 44.93 9.75 -0.33
N LEU A 547 44.25 8.83 0.36
CA LEU A 547 44.86 7.93 1.35
C LEU A 547 45.96 7.09 0.73
N TRP A 548 45.68 6.43 -0.41
CA TRP A 548 46.67 5.57 -1.08
C TRP A 548 47.83 6.35 -1.69
N ARG A 549 47.65 7.61 -2.10
CA ARG A 549 48.75 8.49 -2.49
C ARG A 549 49.68 8.81 -1.32
N GLY A 550 49.10 9.05 -0.14
CA GLY A 550 49.85 9.17 1.10
C GLY A 550 50.67 7.91 1.40
N GLU A 551 50.02 6.74 1.38
CA GLU A 551 50.69 5.45 1.64
C GLU A 551 51.73 5.09 0.57
N ALA A 552 51.60 5.62 -0.66
CA ALA A 552 52.60 5.51 -1.71
C ALA A 552 53.78 6.48 -1.55
N GLY A 553 53.80 7.31 -0.48
CA GLY A 553 54.91 8.18 -0.12
C GLY A 553 54.68 9.67 -0.38
N ASP A 554 53.46 10.12 -0.69
CA ASP A 554 53.14 11.55 -0.86
C ASP A 554 52.10 12.04 0.18
N PRO A 555 52.53 12.22 1.45
CA PRO A 555 51.64 12.70 2.51
C PRO A 555 51.12 14.13 2.27
N ALA A 556 51.89 14.96 1.55
CA ALA A 556 51.49 16.33 1.23
C ALA A 556 50.33 16.38 0.22
N ALA A 557 50.35 15.52 -0.81
CA ALA A 557 49.21 15.36 -1.71
C ALA A 557 47.97 14.83 -0.98
N ALA A 558 48.14 13.84 -0.10
CA ALA A 558 47.03 13.32 0.71
C ALA A 558 46.34 14.42 1.50
N VAL A 559 47.09 15.29 2.19
CA VAL A 559 46.54 16.43 2.94
C VAL A 559 45.76 17.39 2.03
N ARG A 560 46.32 17.79 0.88
CA ARG A 560 45.65 18.74 -0.04
C ARG A 560 44.34 18.17 -0.57
N GLU A 561 44.35 16.92 -1.04
CA GLU A 561 43.19 16.29 -1.65
C GLU A 561 42.11 15.97 -0.61
N LEU A 562 42.49 15.51 0.59
CA LEU A 562 41.53 15.31 1.69
C LEU A 562 40.87 16.64 2.10
N ALA A 563 41.61 17.75 2.13
CA ALA A 563 41.04 19.07 2.43
C ALA A 563 40.00 19.51 1.37
N GLU A 564 40.25 19.25 0.09
CA GLU A 564 39.27 19.49 -0.97
C GLU A 564 38.01 18.62 -0.80
N VAL A 565 38.18 17.31 -0.56
CA VAL A 565 37.06 16.38 -0.33
C VAL A 565 36.26 16.78 0.93
N LEU A 566 36.92 17.28 1.98
CA LEU A 566 36.26 17.78 3.17
C LEU A 566 35.35 18.98 2.86
N SER A 567 35.83 19.92 2.03
CA SER A 567 35.03 21.07 1.58
C SER A 567 33.77 20.61 0.87
N ASP A 568 33.92 19.68 -0.08
CA ASP A 568 32.78 19.13 -0.84
C ASP A 568 31.82 18.34 0.06
N ARG A 569 32.32 17.49 0.96
CA ARG A 569 31.47 16.74 1.90
C ARG A 569 30.73 17.65 2.87
N ARG A 570 31.34 18.74 3.35
CA ARG A 570 30.65 19.74 4.17
C ARG A 570 29.51 20.41 3.42
N ARG A 571 29.73 20.74 2.14
CA ARG A 571 28.70 21.34 1.28
C ARG A 571 27.55 20.36 0.97
N VAL A 572 27.88 19.10 0.67
CA VAL A 572 26.90 18.10 0.20
C VAL A 572 26.19 17.37 1.34
N LEU A 573 26.93 16.93 2.36
CA LEU A 573 26.42 16.08 3.45
C LEU A 573 26.25 16.83 4.77
N GLY A 574 26.85 18.01 4.90
CA GLY A 574 26.90 18.76 6.14
C GLY A 574 28.09 18.38 7.05
N PRO A 575 28.34 19.19 8.09
CA PRO A 575 29.50 19.04 8.98
C PRO A 575 29.44 17.84 9.92
N ASP A 576 28.23 17.40 10.29
CA ASP A 576 28.00 16.36 11.31
C ASP A 576 27.81 14.95 10.70
N HIS A 577 27.74 14.85 9.37
CA HIS A 577 27.58 13.57 8.70
C HIS A 577 28.79 12.66 8.97
N ARG A 578 28.55 11.35 9.16
CA ARG A 578 29.57 10.34 9.45
C ARG A 578 30.77 10.41 8.51
N ASP A 579 30.53 10.46 7.21
CA ASP A 579 31.61 10.51 6.20
C ASP A 579 32.42 11.82 6.25
N THR A 580 31.83 12.93 6.71
CA THR A 580 32.53 14.21 6.91
C THR A 580 33.46 14.11 8.12
N LEU A 581 32.99 13.49 9.21
CA LEU A 581 33.79 13.26 10.42
C LEU A 581 34.96 12.30 10.16
N ILE A 582 34.74 11.23 9.39
CA ILE A 582 35.82 10.31 8.97
C ILE A 582 36.85 11.06 8.10
N ASN A 583 36.42 11.92 7.18
CA ASN A 583 37.36 12.70 6.37
C ASN A 583 38.25 13.61 7.23
N ARG A 584 37.66 14.30 8.22
CA ARG A 584 38.41 15.12 9.18
C ARG A 584 39.43 14.32 9.98
N HIS A 585 39.05 13.11 10.40
CA HIS A 585 39.95 12.20 11.11
C HIS A 585 41.18 11.88 10.25
N GLU A 586 40.96 11.47 9.00
CA GLU A 586 42.05 11.12 8.09
C GLU A 586 42.91 12.33 7.72
N LEU A 587 42.30 13.50 7.52
CA LEU A 587 43.02 14.73 7.21
C LEU A 587 43.97 15.14 8.36
N ALA A 588 43.49 15.07 9.61
CA ALA A 588 44.31 15.35 10.78
C ALA A 588 45.47 14.34 10.92
N ARG A 589 45.20 13.05 10.69
CA ARG A 589 46.23 12.00 10.67
C ARG A 589 47.31 12.30 9.62
N TRP A 590 46.92 12.60 8.39
CA TRP A 590 47.88 12.86 7.30
C TRP A 590 48.66 14.16 7.47
N ARG A 591 48.10 15.18 8.11
CA ARG A 591 48.86 16.39 8.49
C ARG A 591 49.98 16.08 9.48
N GLY A 592 49.70 15.25 10.48
CA GLY A 592 50.73 14.76 11.39
C GLY A 592 51.80 13.95 10.66
N MET A 593 51.39 13.03 9.77
CA MET A 593 52.31 12.23 8.95
C MET A 593 53.14 13.08 7.97
N ALA A 594 52.62 14.22 7.52
CA ALA A 594 53.33 15.20 6.70
C ALA A 594 54.35 16.04 7.50
N GLY A 595 54.47 15.83 8.81
CA GLY A 595 55.46 16.47 9.68
C GLY A 595 54.92 17.59 10.56
N ASP A 596 53.59 17.75 10.72
CA ASP A 596 52.98 18.73 11.61
C ASP A 596 52.14 18.08 12.73
N PRO A 597 52.79 17.49 13.75
CA PRO A 597 52.10 16.81 14.84
C PRO A 597 51.29 17.77 15.72
N ALA A 598 51.68 19.05 15.80
CA ALA A 598 50.96 20.06 16.58
C ALA A 598 49.61 20.39 15.92
N ALA A 599 49.59 20.66 14.61
CA ALA A 599 48.34 20.88 13.88
C ALA A 599 47.43 19.64 13.91
N ALA A 600 48.01 18.43 13.80
CA ALA A 600 47.23 17.20 13.95
C ALA A 600 46.54 17.12 15.33
N ALA A 601 47.25 17.41 16.42
CA ALA A 601 46.69 17.41 17.76
C ALA A 601 45.57 18.47 17.94
N GLU A 602 45.74 19.67 17.37
CA GLU A 602 44.69 20.70 17.40
C GLU A 602 43.43 20.26 16.64
N GLU A 603 43.60 19.66 15.46
CA GLU A 603 42.47 19.19 14.65
C GLU A 603 41.76 17.99 15.26
N PHE A 604 42.50 17.04 15.85
CA PHE A 604 41.90 15.95 16.61
C PHE A 604 41.16 16.46 17.85
N ALA A 605 41.64 17.50 18.52
CA ALA A 605 40.93 18.12 19.65
C ALA A 605 39.62 18.78 19.19
N ALA A 606 39.64 19.50 18.07
CA ALA A 606 38.44 20.07 17.48
C ALA A 606 37.46 19.00 17.00
N LEU A 607 37.96 17.93 16.35
CA LEU A 607 37.14 16.79 15.92
C LEU A 607 36.55 16.05 17.11
N LEU A 608 37.28 15.91 18.22
CA LEU A 608 36.81 15.21 19.41
C LEU A 608 35.53 15.82 19.96
N ALA A 609 35.47 17.15 20.07
CA ALA A 609 34.28 17.87 20.52
C ALA A 609 33.05 17.56 19.65
N ASP A 610 33.24 17.47 18.32
CA ASP A 610 32.17 17.16 17.38
C ASP A 610 31.74 15.69 17.45
N VAL A 611 32.68 14.73 17.45
CA VAL A 611 32.32 13.31 17.52
C VAL A 611 31.73 12.92 18.88
N GLU A 612 32.14 13.56 19.97
CA GLU A 612 31.53 13.37 21.29
C GLU A 612 30.09 13.89 21.32
N ARG A 613 29.83 15.05 20.72
CA ARG A 613 28.48 15.61 20.61
C ARG A 613 27.57 14.74 19.74
N VAL A 614 28.09 14.23 18.61
CA VAL A 614 27.28 13.49 17.61
C VAL A 614 27.12 12.01 17.97
N LEU A 615 28.18 11.33 18.39
CA LEU A 615 28.21 9.88 18.61
C LEU A 615 28.27 9.49 20.08
N GLY A 616 28.41 10.47 20.98
CA GLY A 616 28.56 10.23 22.41
C GLY A 616 30.01 9.91 22.82
N PRO A 617 30.28 9.98 24.13
CA PRO A 617 31.64 9.86 24.68
C PRO A 617 32.23 8.44 24.60
N ASN A 618 31.41 7.40 24.47
CA ASN A 618 31.87 6.00 24.52
C ASN A 618 31.80 5.27 23.17
N SER A 619 31.41 5.97 22.10
CA SER A 619 31.40 5.38 20.76
C SER A 619 32.82 4.95 20.34
N PRO A 620 32.98 3.81 19.62
CA PRO A 620 34.27 3.38 19.09
C PRO A 620 35.02 4.47 18.32
N THR A 621 34.31 5.28 17.53
CA THR A 621 34.88 6.41 16.78
C THR A 621 35.43 7.48 17.73
N THR A 622 34.69 7.83 18.79
CA THR A 622 35.12 8.79 19.79
C THR A 622 36.38 8.32 20.52
N LEU A 623 36.42 7.06 20.93
CA LEU A 623 37.58 6.47 21.59
C LEU A 623 38.81 6.45 20.68
N THR A 624 38.61 6.22 19.37
CA THR A 624 39.68 6.27 18.37
C THR A 624 40.20 7.69 18.18
N THR A 625 39.33 8.69 18.09
CA THR A 625 39.73 10.11 18.03
C THR A 625 40.49 10.54 19.29
N ARG A 626 40.08 10.12 20.49
CA ARG A 626 40.83 10.39 21.73
C ARG A 626 42.20 9.72 21.75
N HIS A 627 42.28 8.48 21.28
CA HIS A 627 43.55 7.75 21.16
C HIS A 627 44.52 8.49 20.23
N GLU A 628 44.06 8.88 19.04
CA GLU A 628 44.89 9.63 18.08
C GLU A 628 45.29 11.01 18.63
N LEU A 629 44.38 11.73 19.29
CA LEU A 629 44.70 13.00 19.96
C LEU A 629 45.83 12.83 20.98
N ALA A 630 45.75 11.80 21.83
CA ALA A 630 46.78 11.51 22.82
C ALA A 630 48.12 11.17 22.14
N ARG A 631 48.09 10.35 21.08
CA ARG A 631 49.29 10.01 20.30
C ARG A 631 49.95 11.25 19.69
N TRP A 632 49.20 12.09 19.00
CA TRP A 632 49.75 13.29 18.34
C TRP A 632 50.21 14.37 19.31
N ARG A 633 49.62 14.48 20.51
CA ARG A 633 50.17 15.32 21.59
C ARG A 633 51.55 14.86 22.05
N GLY A 634 51.76 13.54 22.12
CA GLY A 634 53.08 12.96 22.39
C GLY A 634 54.08 13.33 21.29
N GLU A 635 53.72 13.10 20.02
CA GLU A 635 54.56 13.45 18.86
C GLU A 635 54.85 14.96 18.76
N ALA A 636 53.94 15.80 19.27
CA ALA A 636 54.12 17.25 19.37
C ALA A 636 55.00 17.69 20.57
N GLY A 637 55.52 16.75 21.36
CA GLY A 637 56.43 17.01 22.48
C GLY A 637 55.78 17.03 23.87
N ASP A 638 54.54 16.57 24.03
CA ASP A 638 53.88 16.40 25.34
C ASP A 638 53.61 14.91 25.67
N PRO A 639 54.66 14.13 26.00
CA PRO A 639 54.53 12.71 26.36
C PRO A 639 53.68 12.50 27.62
N ALA A 640 53.62 13.48 28.54
CA ALA A 640 52.82 13.38 29.74
C ALA A 640 51.30 13.45 29.42
N ALA A 641 50.90 14.31 28.49
CA ALA A 641 49.52 14.32 27.99
C ALA A 641 49.16 13.07 27.19
N ALA A 642 50.11 12.53 26.42
CA ALA A 642 49.93 11.26 25.70
C ALA A 642 49.62 10.11 26.68
N VAL A 643 50.43 9.93 27.72
CA VAL A 643 50.23 8.88 28.74
C VAL A 643 48.87 9.04 29.44
N ARG A 644 48.51 10.27 29.87
CA ARG A 644 47.22 10.52 30.52
C ARG A 644 46.04 10.16 29.60
N GLY A 645 46.03 10.68 28.37
CA GLY A 645 44.94 10.44 27.42
C GLY A 645 44.83 8.97 27.00
N LEU A 646 45.96 8.29 26.78
CA LEU A 646 45.98 6.86 26.44
C LEU A 646 45.49 5.99 27.60
N ALA A 647 45.79 6.34 28.85
CA ALA A 647 45.31 5.63 30.03
C ALA A 647 43.78 5.78 30.22
N GLU A 648 43.24 6.97 29.97
CA GLU A 648 41.80 7.24 30.00
C GLU A 648 41.04 6.41 28.95
N VAL A 649 41.51 6.41 27.70
CA VAL A 649 40.91 5.62 26.62
C VAL A 649 40.99 4.12 26.93
N LEU A 650 42.12 3.65 27.46
CA LEU A 650 42.33 2.25 27.77
C LEU A 650 41.36 1.75 28.84
N SER A 651 41.09 2.56 29.88
CA SER A 651 40.11 2.24 30.92
C SER A 651 38.70 2.06 30.33
N VAL A 652 38.32 2.86 29.33
CA VAL A 652 37.03 2.71 28.66
C VAL A 652 37.03 1.50 27.72
N ARG A 653 38.07 1.33 26.89
CA ARG A 653 38.19 0.19 25.96
C ARG A 653 38.21 -1.16 26.69
N LEU A 654 38.87 -1.28 27.85
CA LEU A 654 38.83 -2.49 28.67
C LEU A 654 37.42 -2.84 29.16
N ARG A 655 36.62 -1.83 29.52
CA ARG A 655 35.23 -2.04 29.98
C ARG A 655 34.27 -2.35 28.84
N VAL A 656 34.46 -1.73 27.68
CA VAL A 656 33.51 -1.79 26.56
C VAL A 656 33.86 -2.89 25.56
N LEU A 657 35.14 -3.01 25.17
CA LEU A 657 35.63 -3.92 24.13
C LEU A 657 36.33 -5.16 24.71
N GLY A 658 36.76 -5.10 25.96
CA GLY A 658 37.52 -6.16 26.61
C GLY A 658 39.04 -6.09 26.34
N PRO A 659 39.82 -6.95 27.03
CA PRO A 659 41.28 -6.91 27.03
C PRO A 659 41.93 -7.38 25.71
N ASP A 660 41.27 -8.29 25.00
CA ASP A 660 41.83 -8.93 23.80
C ASP A 660 41.42 -8.25 22.49
N HIS A 661 40.59 -7.21 22.56
CA HIS A 661 40.20 -6.46 21.38
C HIS A 661 41.41 -5.74 20.75
N ARG A 662 41.51 -5.77 19.42
CA ARG A 662 42.60 -5.16 18.66
C ARG A 662 42.91 -3.72 19.10
N ASP A 663 41.90 -2.88 19.21
CA ASP A 663 42.07 -1.48 19.61
C ASP A 663 42.53 -1.30 21.07
N THR A 664 42.18 -2.24 21.95
CA THR A 664 42.67 -2.27 23.34
C THR A 664 44.16 -2.61 23.34
N LEU A 665 44.58 -3.57 22.51
CA LEU A 665 45.98 -3.97 22.35
C LEU A 665 46.84 -2.84 21.73
N THR A 666 46.33 -2.15 20.69
CA THR A 666 47.01 -0.98 20.12
C THR A 666 47.15 0.14 21.13
N ASN A 667 46.10 0.39 21.95
CA ASN A 667 46.18 1.39 23.00
C ASN A 667 47.23 1.03 24.07
N TRP A 668 47.32 -0.24 24.45
CA TRP A 668 48.35 -0.74 25.35
C TRP A 668 49.76 -0.53 24.80
N TYR A 669 49.96 -0.82 23.51
CA TYR A 669 51.25 -0.61 22.83
C TYR A 669 51.68 0.86 22.86
N GLU A 670 50.81 1.78 22.44
CA GLU A 670 51.12 3.22 22.45
C GLU A 670 51.36 3.75 23.87
N LEU A 671 50.57 3.28 24.85
CA LEU A 671 50.76 3.66 26.25
C LEU A 671 52.12 3.18 26.78
N ALA A 672 52.57 1.98 26.39
CA ALA A 672 53.89 1.48 26.72
C ALA A 672 55.00 2.31 26.05
N ARG A 673 54.85 2.63 24.76
CA ARG A 673 55.80 3.44 24.00
C ARG A 673 56.09 4.78 24.67
N TRP A 674 55.05 5.55 24.99
CA TRP A 674 55.19 6.86 25.66
C TRP A 674 55.52 6.73 27.16
N GLY A 675 55.11 5.63 27.79
CA GLY A 675 55.36 5.37 29.22
C GLY A 675 56.81 5.02 29.53
N VAL A 676 57.51 4.29 28.65
CA VAL A 676 58.91 3.86 28.85
C VAL A 676 59.88 5.04 28.99
N GLU A 677 59.59 6.19 28.39
CA GLU A 677 60.39 7.42 28.53
C GLU A 677 60.21 8.13 29.90
N GLN A 678 59.17 7.80 30.67
CA GLN A 678 58.85 8.47 31.95
C GLN A 678 58.81 7.53 33.17
N TRP A 679 59.25 6.26 33.07
CA TRP A 679 59.02 5.26 34.12
C TRP A 679 60.26 4.88 34.98
N PRO A 680 60.60 5.62 36.06
CA PRO A 680 61.50 5.07 37.08
C PRO A 680 60.82 4.29 38.22
N ALA A 681 59.49 4.32 38.44
CA ALA A 681 58.97 3.99 39.79
C ALA A 681 57.72 3.08 39.97
N SER A 682 57.18 2.38 38.96
CA SER A 682 55.99 1.52 39.21
C SER A 682 55.71 0.40 38.17
N ARG A 683 56.69 -0.47 37.88
CA ARG A 683 56.50 -1.65 37.00
C ARG A 683 55.31 -2.55 37.38
N SER A 684 54.92 -2.59 38.66
CA SER A 684 53.97 -3.58 39.18
C SER A 684 52.51 -3.43 38.75
N GLY A 685 52.06 -2.22 38.37
CA GLY A 685 50.68 -1.99 37.90
C GLY A 685 50.46 -2.43 36.45
N PHE A 686 51.45 -2.12 35.59
CA PHE A 686 51.48 -2.51 34.18
C PHE A 686 51.60 -4.03 34.00
N GLU A 687 52.47 -4.67 34.79
CA GLU A 687 52.66 -6.13 34.79
C GLU A 687 51.43 -6.93 35.24
N ARG A 688 50.44 -6.34 35.91
CA ARG A 688 49.23 -7.07 36.32
C ARG A 688 48.09 -6.99 35.30
N GLY A 689 48.04 -5.95 34.47
CA GLY A 689 46.92 -5.67 33.57
C GLY A 689 47.21 -5.81 32.06
N ALA A 690 48.47 -5.71 31.63
CA ALA A 690 48.82 -5.80 30.21
C ALA A 690 48.77 -7.27 29.72
N PRO A 691 48.28 -7.55 28.49
CA PRO A 691 48.37 -8.88 27.88
C PRO A 691 49.83 -9.35 27.72
N SER A 692 50.08 -10.66 27.75
CA SER A 692 51.42 -11.26 27.71
C SER A 692 52.28 -10.78 26.52
N LEU A 693 51.65 -10.53 25.36
CA LEU A 693 52.30 -9.99 24.15
C LEU A 693 52.87 -8.57 24.37
N VAL A 694 52.12 -7.69 25.04
CA VAL A 694 52.53 -6.30 25.33
C VAL A 694 53.64 -6.28 26.38
N ARG A 695 53.60 -7.18 27.37
CA ARG A 695 54.70 -7.34 28.33
C ARG A 695 55.99 -7.83 27.67
N ALA A 696 55.87 -8.74 26.70
CA ALA A 696 57.03 -9.23 25.94
C ALA A 696 57.68 -8.11 25.11
N ILE A 697 56.88 -7.27 24.46
CA ILE A 697 57.35 -6.10 23.68
C ILE A 697 57.99 -5.04 24.58
N ALA A 698 57.41 -4.75 25.75
CA ALA A 698 57.96 -3.77 26.69
C ALA A 698 59.26 -4.21 27.39
N VAL A 699 59.60 -5.50 27.36
CA VAL A 699 60.74 -6.08 28.09
C VAL A 699 61.84 -6.61 27.14
N GLY A 700 61.64 -6.64 25.82
CA GLY A 700 62.63 -7.19 24.89
C GLY A 700 62.63 -6.65 23.45
N ALA A 701 63.75 -6.00 23.11
CA ALA A 701 64.43 -5.92 21.80
C ALA A 701 63.87 -5.05 20.64
N ASP A 702 64.82 -4.31 20.05
CA ASP A 702 64.76 -3.58 18.78
C ASP A 702 64.04 -4.33 17.65
N TRP A 703 63.13 -3.63 16.96
CA TRP A 703 62.72 -3.95 15.59
C TRP A 703 62.76 -2.68 14.73
N ARG A 704 63.55 -2.76 13.66
CA ARG A 704 63.45 -1.91 12.46
C ARG A 704 62.38 -2.45 11.52
#